data_AF-A0A7S0XHR1-F1
#
_entry.id   AF-A0A7S0XHR1-F1
#
_cell.length_a   1.000
_cell.length_b   1.000
_cell.length_c   1.000
_cell.angle_alpha   90.00
_cell.angle_beta   90.00
_cell.angle_gamma   90.00
#
_symmetry.space_group_name_H-M   'P 1'
#
loop_
_entity.id
_entity.type
_entity.pdbx_description
1 polymer ?
#
loop_
_entity_poly.entity_id
_entity_poly.type
_entity_poly.pdbx_seq_one_letter_code
_entity_poly.pdbx_strand_id
1 'polypeptide(L)'
;MSSIIIPFLEKDGVTEVAEVFADELPLDDADFNGLIDVLRSELCPLKVWRDCALEYYRQGFKEGFDVMLHEIVESLAHPDVDKHYKKEREDFNEKMADIFNSLAARGLSSLFLLKSSSQINENKVESLPRKIVEYLRRAEEHVRVNEFTWLLRGFYEISQGELKRAEDTLNAICLRANKDISKRKYSFGAFLGLAVVQFNKQNYISCLDYLNKSISSNSMCDSSCYVALSSCYQMLRQYDNAKLAIEKALDLEPTSVNALVTAATLEHALAKTEKSKKKVHLLMANDYCMTALSIDGTNSVALNYYASHLFHTWKSISCIVNFGNIYVNFNELQDININDPIILNNNLLKVYYIIDITEDNKYKVILLNEEVPSDITEIKVLHVYKGIKLCQDALLSTTLANVRSESYYLLGKACQMLGKIDDALEYYKLSISHNPNMTVAQFEAAKILFSRREFRDALDLFNQIKIKHEDDRDTIGFIYLLNSIIDKQLIPYDKLKEVATSFQFEPDLWLIQAILRQGNLSEQLIALKCYHHALDLLEQADIEVNHSIYTNMSSLYHSLGKLPQALSYCIKSFPTHINNSNTDVIFRSSEFEGIFYEWKDTLIDCYRVDELGNIRFIICNNSTLHVESCLHIGDDIRLNDIICKVQLIESNDIVCKGHLINYLPLNENIRIFRKSIIPNFSDSNVTICFNLARIFEDMGNTKSAMELYIELLKCHPSYIECYIRLSNICKGMGKYDEASLWLSRAAAVDDSNSDLLTCQGDLYSRSLHWNEAKKSYEKIISKNKHDARSMVSLGNFYLKNSYIDDKQDKNLKDSYKFYYHALNENKRNIFAVVGLGIVCSEKGKYDSAKEIFTRSRELLTSNYTNTEDITTNLGIVYFKQQKYFDAENIFLSSIKIAVKNVHHYDKLE
;
A
#
# COMPACT_ATOMS: atom_id res chain seq x y z
N MET A 1 -14.43 -18.67 -65.06
CA MET A 1 -15.05 -19.54 -64.04
C MET A 1 -14.39 -20.90 -64.15
N SER A 2 -14.00 -21.51 -63.03
CA SER A 2 -13.49 -22.88 -63.01
C SER A 2 -14.65 -23.83 -63.28
N SER A 3 -14.52 -24.69 -64.29
CA SER A 3 -15.40 -25.85 -64.46
C SER A 3 -14.65 -27.13 -64.06
N ILE A 4 -15.37 -28.07 -63.48
CA ILE A 4 -14.86 -29.37 -63.05
C ILE A 4 -15.45 -30.42 -63.97
N ILE A 5 -14.57 -31.24 -64.56
CA ILE A 5 -14.97 -32.32 -65.47
C ILE A 5 -15.02 -33.62 -64.66
N ILE A 6 -16.22 -34.19 -64.55
CA ILE A 6 -16.50 -35.45 -63.87
C ILE A 6 -16.62 -36.54 -64.95
N PRO A 7 -15.66 -37.47 -65.05
CA PRO A 7 -15.76 -38.60 -65.97
C PRO A 7 -16.66 -39.69 -65.39
N PHE A 8 -17.52 -40.25 -66.23
CA PHE A 8 -18.31 -41.45 -65.92
C PHE A 8 -17.55 -42.74 -66.29
N LEU A 9 -17.84 -43.83 -65.59
CA LEU A 9 -17.30 -45.17 -65.89
C LEU A 9 -17.65 -45.57 -67.33
N GLU A 10 -16.63 -46.00 -68.09
CA GLU A 10 -16.78 -46.39 -69.48
C GLU A 10 -17.85 -47.49 -69.64
N LYS A 11 -18.91 -47.16 -70.38
CA LYS A 11 -19.86 -48.14 -70.94
C LYS A 11 -19.64 -48.16 -72.45
N ASP A 12 -19.36 -49.34 -73.00
CA ASP A 12 -19.19 -49.56 -74.45
C ASP A 12 -18.07 -48.74 -75.14
N GLY A 13 -16.99 -48.42 -74.43
CA GLY A 13 -15.79 -47.78 -75.01
C GLY A 13 -15.92 -46.28 -75.30
N VAL A 14 -16.96 -45.63 -74.77
CA VAL A 14 -17.14 -44.17 -74.81
C VAL A 14 -17.09 -43.64 -73.37
N THR A 15 -16.19 -42.69 -73.12
CA THR A 15 -16.10 -41.95 -71.85
C THR A 15 -17.03 -40.75 -71.93
N GLU A 16 -18.18 -40.82 -71.26
CA GLU A 16 -19.04 -39.65 -71.06
C GLU A 16 -18.45 -38.77 -69.95
N VAL A 17 -18.55 -37.44 -70.10
CA VAL A 17 -18.07 -36.47 -69.12
C VAL A 17 -19.17 -35.46 -68.80
N ALA A 18 -19.40 -35.21 -67.51
CA ALA A 18 -20.20 -34.09 -67.05
C ALA A 18 -19.28 -32.90 -66.74
N GLU A 19 -19.60 -31.73 -67.26
CA GLU A 19 -18.96 -30.48 -66.87
C GLU A 19 -19.86 -29.78 -65.84
N VAL A 20 -19.33 -29.55 -64.64
CA VAL A 20 -20.02 -28.85 -63.54
C VAL A 20 -19.30 -27.53 -63.31
N PHE A 21 -20.04 -26.41 -63.34
CA PHE A 21 -19.45 -25.12 -63.00
C PHE A 21 -19.30 -24.99 -61.49
N ALA A 22 -18.23 -24.33 -61.06
CA ALA A 22 -17.92 -24.14 -59.65
C ALA A 22 -19.11 -23.57 -58.85
N ASP A 23 -19.80 -22.57 -59.38
CA ASP A 23 -20.97 -21.90 -58.79
C ASP A 23 -22.25 -22.75 -58.78
N GLU A 24 -22.26 -23.89 -59.48
CA GLU A 24 -23.35 -24.86 -59.50
C GLU A 24 -23.13 -26.03 -58.53
N LEU A 25 -22.03 -26.04 -57.77
CA LEU A 25 -21.80 -27.06 -56.76
C LEU A 25 -22.85 -26.99 -55.64
N PRO A 26 -23.43 -28.12 -55.22
CA PRO A 26 -24.50 -28.15 -54.23
C PRO A 26 -24.01 -27.72 -52.85
N LEU A 27 -24.72 -26.75 -52.25
CA LEU A 27 -24.49 -26.26 -50.88
C LEU A 27 -25.49 -26.84 -49.87
N ASP A 28 -26.57 -27.46 -50.33
CA ASP A 28 -27.57 -28.12 -49.49
C ASP A 28 -27.21 -29.59 -49.21
N ASP A 29 -27.41 -30.06 -47.97
CA ASP A 29 -26.96 -31.39 -47.51
C ASP A 29 -27.46 -32.57 -48.37
N ALA A 30 -28.68 -32.50 -48.92
CA ALA A 30 -29.26 -33.58 -49.70
C ALA A 30 -28.56 -33.75 -51.06
N ASP A 31 -28.34 -32.65 -51.78
CA ASP A 31 -27.70 -32.65 -53.10
C ASP A 31 -26.18 -32.81 -52.99
N PHE A 32 -25.58 -32.36 -51.88
CA PHE A 32 -24.17 -32.58 -51.55
C PHE A 32 -23.85 -34.07 -51.37
N ASN A 33 -24.70 -34.81 -50.66
CA ASN A 33 -24.55 -36.27 -50.53
C ASN A 33 -24.79 -36.98 -51.87
N GLY A 34 -25.71 -36.48 -52.69
CA GLY A 34 -25.91 -36.97 -54.06
C GLY A 34 -24.65 -36.84 -54.93
N LEU A 35 -23.94 -35.72 -54.85
CA LEU A 35 -22.65 -35.53 -55.53
C LEU A 35 -21.60 -36.54 -55.04
N ILE A 36 -21.49 -36.75 -53.72
CA ILE A 36 -20.58 -37.74 -53.14
C ILE A 36 -20.88 -39.15 -53.69
N ASP A 37 -22.16 -39.54 -53.74
CA ASP A 37 -22.57 -40.84 -54.23
C ASP A 37 -22.28 -41.00 -55.74
N VAL A 38 -22.43 -39.95 -56.54
CA VAL A 38 -22.02 -39.94 -57.95
C VAL A 38 -20.52 -40.14 -58.09
N LEU A 39 -19.71 -39.35 -57.37
CA LEU A 39 -18.25 -39.47 -57.43
C LEU A 39 -17.75 -40.84 -56.95
N ARG A 40 -18.44 -41.45 -55.99
CA ARG A 40 -18.13 -42.78 -55.44
C ARG A 40 -18.53 -43.89 -56.42
N SER A 41 -19.75 -43.84 -56.95
CA SER A 41 -20.29 -44.86 -57.87
C SER A 41 -19.56 -44.86 -59.21
N GLU A 42 -19.12 -43.70 -59.68
CA GLU A 42 -18.39 -43.53 -60.94
C GLU A 42 -16.87 -43.71 -60.81
N LEU A 43 -16.36 -44.01 -59.61
CA LEU A 43 -14.92 -44.19 -59.33
C LEU A 43 -14.06 -43.03 -59.88
N CYS A 44 -14.51 -41.79 -59.68
CA CYS A 44 -13.86 -40.64 -60.30
C CYS A 44 -12.40 -40.44 -59.82
N PRO A 45 -11.47 -40.03 -60.70
CA PRO A 45 -10.06 -39.84 -60.34
C PRO A 45 -9.86 -38.93 -59.13
N LEU A 46 -8.84 -39.20 -58.30
CA LEU A 46 -8.56 -38.41 -57.08
C LEU A 46 -8.38 -36.90 -57.32
N LYS A 47 -7.96 -36.54 -58.53
CA LYS A 47 -7.86 -35.14 -58.94
C LYS A 47 -9.21 -34.43 -58.92
N VAL A 48 -10.28 -35.10 -59.38
CA VAL A 48 -11.64 -34.55 -59.44
C VAL A 48 -12.17 -34.31 -58.04
N TRP A 49 -12.04 -35.30 -57.15
CA TRP A 49 -12.38 -35.15 -55.73
C TRP A 49 -11.68 -33.96 -55.06
N ARG A 50 -10.38 -33.82 -55.30
CA ARG A 50 -9.58 -32.70 -54.77
C ARG A 50 -10.03 -31.36 -55.35
N ASP A 51 -10.28 -31.30 -56.65
CA ASP A 51 -10.66 -30.05 -57.33
C ASP A 51 -12.06 -29.60 -56.84
N CYS A 52 -13.01 -30.52 -56.59
CA CYS A 52 -14.28 -30.23 -55.94
C CYS A 52 -14.09 -29.70 -54.50
N ALA A 53 -13.25 -30.37 -53.70
CA ALA A 53 -12.96 -29.93 -52.35
C ALA A 53 -12.37 -28.50 -52.33
N LEU A 54 -11.36 -28.23 -53.16
CA LEU A 54 -10.75 -26.90 -53.26
C LEU A 54 -11.75 -25.82 -53.66
N GLU A 55 -12.75 -26.15 -54.46
CA GLU A 55 -13.78 -25.21 -54.85
C GLU A 55 -14.74 -24.89 -53.70
N TYR A 56 -15.18 -25.89 -52.93
CA TYR A 56 -15.92 -25.64 -51.68
C TYR A 56 -15.12 -24.77 -50.70
N TYR A 57 -13.80 -24.98 -50.61
CA TYR A 57 -12.94 -24.13 -49.78
C TYR A 57 -12.90 -22.68 -50.28
N ARG A 58 -12.80 -22.45 -51.60
CA ARG A 58 -12.82 -21.10 -52.21
C ARG A 58 -14.15 -20.37 -52.00
N GLN A 59 -15.25 -21.11 -52.00
CA GLN A 59 -16.58 -20.57 -51.73
C GLN A 59 -16.84 -20.31 -50.24
N GLY A 60 -15.92 -20.72 -49.37
CA GLY A 60 -16.04 -20.54 -47.92
C GLY A 60 -16.83 -21.66 -47.21
N PHE A 61 -17.32 -22.67 -47.93
CA PHE A 61 -18.01 -23.83 -47.36
C PHE A 61 -17.00 -24.86 -46.81
N LYS A 62 -16.45 -24.54 -45.63
CA LYS A 62 -15.39 -25.32 -44.98
C LYS A 62 -15.83 -26.72 -44.55
N GLU A 63 -17.10 -26.89 -44.21
CA GLU A 63 -17.67 -28.18 -43.80
C GLU A 63 -17.71 -29.16 -44.97
N GLY A 64 -18.17 -28.71 -46.15
CA GLY A 64 -18.12 -29.50 -47.38
C GLY A 64 -16.69 -29.88 -47.79
N PHE A 65 -15.72 -28.98 -47.60
CA PHE A 65 -14.30 -29.33 -47.80
C PHE A 65 -13.84 -30.48 -46.89
N ASP A 66 -14.14 -30.38 -45.59
CA ASP A 66 -13.73 -31.36 -44.59
C ASP A 66 -14.41 -32.73 -44.87
N VAL A 67 -15.71 -32.74 -45.21
CA VAL A 67 -16.46 -33.97 -45.55
C VAL A 67 -15.93 -34.62 -46.82
N MET A 68 -15.68 -33.84 -47.88
CA MET A 68 -15.10 -34.35 -49.13
C MET A 68 -13.75 -35.04 -48.90
N LEU A 69 -12.87 -34.44 -48.09
CA LEU A 69 -11.57 -35.04 -47.78
C LEU A 69 -11.70 -36.33 -46.94
N HIS A 70 -12.65 -36.38 -46.00
CA HIS A 70 -12.91 -37.60 -45.23
C HIS A 70 -13.46 -38.73 -46.10
N GLU A 71 -14.37 -38.40 -47.00
CA GLU A 71 -14.97 -39.36 -47.93
C GLU A 71 -13.93 -39.95 -48.88
N ILE A 72 -12.96 -39.17 -49.35
CA ILE A 72 -11.83 -39.71 -50.13
C ILE A 72 -11.05 -40.75 -49.32
N VAL A 73 -10.81 -40.50 -48.04
CA VAL A 73 -10.07 -41.44 -47.18
C VAL A 73 -10.88 -42.71 -46.90
N GLU A 74 -12.21 -42.60 -46.73
CA GLU A 74 -13.10 -43.73 -46.47
C GLU A 74 -13.35 -44.58 -47.72
N SER A 75 -13.62 -43.97 -48.87
CA SER A 75 -13.81 -44.66 -50.14
C SER A 75 -12.57 -45.45 -50.58
N LEU A 76 -11.37 -44.93 -50.28
CA LEU A 76 -10.09 -45.61 -50.51
C LEU A 76 -9.73 -46.67 -49.47
N ALA A 77 -10.46 -46.78 -48.36
CA ALA A 77 -10.21 -47.83 -47.36
C ALA A 77 -10.61 -49.23 -47.87
N HIS A 78 -11.45 -49.32 -48.92
CA HIS A 78 -11.87 -50.60 -49.49
C HIS A 78 -10.74 -51.21 -50.36
N PRO A 79 -10.30 -52.46 -50.10
CA PRO A 79 -9.14 -53.07 -50.77
C PRO A 79 -9.22 -53.13 -52.29
N ASP A 80 -10.42 -53.24 -52.84
CA ASP A 80 -10.64 -53.32 -54.29
C ASP A 80 -10.68 -51.94 -54.98
N VAL A 81 -11.07 -50.90 -54.24
CA VAL A 81 -11.06 -49.51 -54.70
C VAL A 81 -9.63 -48.95 -54.63
N ASP A 82 -8.91 -49.26 -53.56
CA ASP A 82 -7.48 -48.94 -53.39
C ASP A 82 -6.62 -49.50 -54.56
N LYS A 83 -6.89 -50.73 -55.01
CA LYS A 83 -6.23 -51.32 -56.19
C LYS A 83 -6.54 -50.58 -57.49
N HIS A 84 -7.72 -49.97 -57.62
CA HIS A 84 -8.12 -49.22 -58.82
C HIS A 84 -7.31 -47.92 -58.93
N TYR A 85 -7.31 -47.11 -57.87
CA TYR A 85 -6.57 -45.86 -57.84
C TYR A 85 -5.05 -46.03 -57.82
N LYS A 86 -4.53 -47.16 -57.28
CA LYS A 86 -3.11 -47.51 -57.39
C LYS A 86 -2.63 -47.74 -58.83
N LYS A 87 -3.54 -48.00 -59.78
CA LYS A 87 -3.20 -48.11 -61.21
C LYS A 87 -3.11 -46.74 -61.90
N GLU A 88 -3.64 -45.67 -61.31
CA GLU A 88 -3.55 -44.29 -61.81
C GLU A 88 -2.17 -43.63 -61.54
N ARG A 89 -1.10 -44.12 -62.17
CA ARG A 89 0.25 -43.49 -62.31
C ARG A 89 1.02 -43.07 -61.02
N GLU A 90 2.28 -42.67 -61.27
CA GLU A 90 3.44 -42.48 -60.37
C GLU A 90 3.23 -41.59 -59.12
N ASP A 91 2.15 -40.80 -59.04
CA ASP A 91 1.96 -39.76 -58.01
C ASP A 91 0.88 -40.09 -56.96
N PHE A 92 0.35 -41.32 -56.91
CA PHE A 92 -0.70 -41.71 -55.96
C PHE A 92 -0.31 -41.41 -54.51
N ASN A 93 0.92 -41.75 -54.12
CA ASN A 93 1.43 -41.50 -52.76
C ASN A 93 1.54 -40.00 -52.46
N GLU A 94 1.93 -39.17 -53.43
CA GLU A 94 2.01 -37.72 -53.25
C GLU A 94 0.63 -37.10 -53.04
N LYS A 95 -0.35 -37.49 -53.85
CA LYS A 95 -1.75 -37.03 -53.72
C LYS A 95 -2.37 -37.43 -52.38
N MET A 96 -2.10 -38.65 -51.92
CA MET A 96 -2.56 -39.12 -50.60
C MET A 96 -1.92 -38.34 -49.46
N ALA A 97 -0.61 -38.06 -49.55
CA ALA A 97 0.06 -37.21 -48.58
C ALA A 97 -0.55 -35.79 -48.54
N ASP A 98 -0.91 -35.21 -49.70
CA ASP A 98 -1.56 -33.90 -49.79
C ASP A 98 -2.95 -33.86 -49.13
N ILE A 99 -3.74 -34.93 -49.28
CA ILE A 99 -5.06 -35.06 -48.63
C ILE A 99 -4.90 -35.10 -47.11
N PHE A 100 -4.01 -35.96 -46.59
CA PHE A 100 -3.75 -36.03 -45.16
C PHE A 100 -3.16 -34.73 -44.59
N ASN A 101 -2.26 -34.08 -45.33
CA ASN A 101 -1.74 -32.77 -44.96
C ASN A 101 -2.85 -31.71 -44.94
N SER A 102 -3.80 -31.74 -45.87
CA SER A 102 -4.95 -30.81 -45.89
C SER A 102 -5.86 -31.02 -44.68
N LEU A 103 -6.17 -32.27 -44.34
CA LEU A 103 -6.91 -32.64 -43.12
C LEU A 103 -6.17 -32.19 -41.84
N ALA A 104 -4.84 -32.39 -41.79
CA ALA A 104 -4.02 -31.93 -40.68
C ALA A 104 -3.98 -30.40 -40.56
N ALA A 105 -3.88 -29.68 -41.68
CA ALA A 105 -3.90 -28.21 -41.72
C ALA A 105 -5.26 -27.64 -41.25
N ARG A 106 -6.37 -28.24 -41.69
CA ARG A 106 -7.73 -27.91 -41.22
C ARG A 106 -7.88 -28.18 -39.73
N GLY A 107 -7.43 -29.35 -39.28
CA GLY A 107 -7.38 -29.72 -37.87
C GLY A 107 -6.60 -28.69 -37.05
N LEU A 108 -5.40 -28.30 -37.49
CA LEU A 108 -4.59 -27.27 -36.83
C LEU A 108 -5.28 -25.92 -36.78
N SER A 109 -5.85 -25.45 -37.88
CA SER A 109 -6.62 -24.20 -37.93
C SER A 109 -7.78 -24.22 -36.92
N SER A 110 -8.55 -25.31 -36.87
CA SER A 110 -9.63 -25.46 -35.89
C SER A 110 -9.10 -25.56 -34.45
N LEU A 111 -7.93 -26.17 -34.22
CA LEU A 111 -7.30 -26.24 -32.91
C LEU A 111 -6.87 -24.86 -32.41
N PHE A 112 -6.30 -24.01 -33.27
CA PHE A 112 -5.94 -22.64 -32.91
C PHE A 112 -7.18 -21.76 -32.63
N LEU A 113 -8.26 -21.94 -33.39
CA LEU A 113 -9.55 -21.29 -33.13
C LEU A 113 -10.17 -21.76 -31.81
N LEU A 114 -10.19 -23.07 -31.55
CA LEU A 114 -10.71 -23.62 -30.30
C LEU A 114 -9.90 -23.18 -29.09
N LYS A 115 -8.58 -23.08 -29.21
CA LYS A 115 -7.70 -22.54 -28.15
C LYS A 115 -7.86 -21.04 -27.91
N SER A 116 -8.42 -20.29 -28.85
CA SER A 116 -8.69 -18.85 -28.68
C SER A 116 -10.12 -18.58 -28.21
N SER A 117 -11.08 -19.45 -28.55
CA SER A 117 -12.49 -19.38 -28.13
C SER A 117 -12.75 -20.05 -26.78
N SER A 118 -13.80 -19.58 -26.09
CA SER A 118 -14.31 -20.17 -24.84
C SER A 118 -15.25 -21.37 -25.00
N GLN A 119 -15.80 -21.59 -26.19
CA GLN A 119 -16.64 -22.75 -26.49
C GLN A 119 -15.76 -23.99 -26.64
N ILE A 120 -15.10 -24.37 -25.54
CA ILE A 120 -14.39 -25.63 -25.42
C ILE A 120 -15.46 -26.72 -25.44
N ASN A 121 -15.68 -27.29 -26.61
CA ASN A 121 -16.23 -28.64 -26.67
C ASN A 121 -15.08 -29.56 -26.23
N GLU A 122 -14.97 -29.85 -24.93
CA GLU A 122 -13.84 -30.56 -24.29
C GLU A 122 -13.49 -31.86 -25.05
N ASN A 123 -14.55 -32.56 -25.50
CA ASN A 123 -14.45 -33.75 -26.33
C ASN A 123 -13.74 -33.52 -27.69
N LYS A 124 -13.93 -32.36 -28.33
CA LYS A 124 -13.24 -32.00 -29.57
C LYS A 124 -11.79 -31.56 -29.30
N VAL A 125 -11.51 -30.86 -28.21
CA VAL A 125 -10.15 -30.39 -27.88
C VAL A 125 -9.22 -31.54 -27.48
N GLU A 126 -9.73 -32.58 -26.81
CA GLU A 126 -8.92 -33.76 -26.47
C GLU A 126 -8.72 -34.73 -27.66
N SER A 127 -9.71 -34.86 -28.55
CA SER A 127 -9.64 -35.81 -29.67
C SER A 127 -8.91 -35.27 -30.90
N LEU A 128 -8.96 -33.96 -31.14
CA LEU A 128 -8.40 -33.33 -32.35
C LEU A 128 -6.86 -33.41 -32.45
N PRO A 129 -6.06 -33.20 -31.38
CA PRO A 129 -4.62 -33.42 -31.43
C PRO A 129 -4.23 -34.83 -31.85
N ARG A 130 -4.97 -35.85 -31.37
CA ARG A 130 -4.75 -37.25 -31.75
C ARG A 130 -5.03 -37.47 -33.23
N LYS A 131 -6.11 -36.89 -33.76
CA LYS A 131 -6.45 -36.94 -35.20
C LYS A 131 -5.37 -36.24 -36.06
N ILE A 132 -4.89 -35.07 -35.64
CA ILE A 132 -3.82 -34.35 -36.36
C ILE A 132 -2.55 -35.18 -36.44
N VAL A 133 -2.11 -35.76 -35.31
CA VAL A 133 -0.92 -36.63 -35.28
C VAL A 133 -1.11 -37.85 -36.18
N GLU A 134 -2.30 -38.45 -36.18
CA GLU A 134 -2.61 -39.57 -37.06
C GLU A 134 -2.55 -39.19 -38.54
N TYR A 135 -3.12 -38.03 -38.93
CA TYR A 135 -3.03 -37.56 -40.30
C TYR A 135 -1.59 -37.27 -40.73
N LEU A 136 -0.78 -36.62 -39.87
CA LEU A 136 0.64 -36.38 -40.16
C LEU A 136 1.41 -37.70 -40.30
N ARG A 137 1.14 -38.69 -39.45
CA ARG A 137 1.74 -40.02 -39.52
C ARG A 137 1.38 -40.72 -40.83
N ARG A 138 0.11 -40.71 -41.22
CA ARG A 138 -0.35 -41.30 -42.49
C ARG A 138 0.23 -40.58 -43.71
N ALA A 139 0.39 -39.26 -43.66
CA ALA A 139 1.10 -38.52 -44.72
C ALA A 139 2.56 -38.99 -44.87
N GLU A 140 3.26 -39.22 -43.75
CA GLU A 140 4.64 -39.71 -43.73
C GLU A 140 4.79 -41.17 -44.20
N GLU A 141 3.76 -42.01 -44.01
CA GLU A 141 3.72 -43.39 -44.54
C GLU A 141 3.73 -43.41 -46.08
N HIS A 142 3.02 -42.48 -46.71
CA HIS A 142 3.00 -42.34 -48.16
C HIS A 142 4.25 -41.63 -48.69
N VAL A 143 4.63 -40.51 -48.07
CA VAL A 143 5.81 -39.73 -48.46
C VAL A 143 6.65 -39.41 -47.22
N ARG A 144 7.71 -40.20 -47.03
CA ARG A 144 8.61 -40.09 -45.86
C ARG A 144 9.23 -38.71 -45.70
N VAL A 145 9.42 -37.99 -46.80
CA VAL A 145 10.15 -36.74 -46.85
C VAL A 145 9.32 -35.69 -47.58
N ASN A 146 8.44 -35.00 -46.85
CA ASN A 146 7.59 -33.93 -47.36
C ASN A 146 7.73 -32.68 -46.48
N GLU A 147 8.26 -31.60 -47.06
CA GLU A 147 8.50 -30.34 -46.35
C GLU A 147 7.20 -29.66 -45.86
N PHE A 148 6.06 -29.89 -46.53
CA PHE A 148 4.77 -29.37 -46.06
C PHE A 148 4.26 -30.13 -44.83
N THR A 149 4.46 -31.45 -44.78
CA THR A 149 4.15 -32.25 -43.58
C THR A 149 5.00 -31.82 -42.39
N TRP A 150 6.29 -31.53 -42.61
CA TRP A 150 7.17 -30.99 -41.56
C TRP A 150 6.76 -29.59 -41.11
N LEU A 151 6.29 -28.75 -42.03
CA LEU A 151 5.76 -27.43 -41.69
C LEU A 151 4.56 -27.54 -40.75
N LEU A 152 3.59 -28.40 -41.09
CA LEU A 152 2.41 -28.66 -40.26
C LEU A 152 2.80 -29.25 -38.90
N ARG A 153 3.79 -30.15 -38.86
CA ARG A 153 4.35 -30.69 -37.62
C ARG A 153 4.98 -29.60 -36.75
N GLY A 154 5.73 -28.67 -37.34
CA GLY A 154 6.28 -27.53 -36.62
C GLY A 154 5.19 -26.65 -35.98
N PHE A 155 4.12 -26.32 -36.71
CA PHE A 155 2.98 -25.58 -36.15
C PHE A 155 2.20 -26.37 -35.09
N TYR A 156 2.08 -27.70 -35.26
CA TYR A 156 1.52 -28.56 -34.23
C TYR A 156 2.37 -28.51 -32.94
N GLU A 157 3.69 -28.63 -33.05
CA GLU A 157 4.63 -28.55 -31.92
C GLU A 157 4.55 -27.18 -31.22
N ILE A 158 4.45 -26.08 -31.98
CA ILE A 158 4.17 -24.74 -31.43
C ILE A 158 2.87 -24.75 -30.62
N SER A 159 1.80 -25.33 -31.17
CA SER A 159 0.50 -25.40 -30.48
C SER A 159 0.56 -26.15 -29.16
N GLN A 160 1.47 -27.14 -29.03
CA GLN A 160 1.67 -27.91 -27.80
C GLN A 160 2.66 -27.26 -26.82
N GLY A 161 3.31 -26.14 -27.20
CA GLY A 161 4.32 -25.46 -26.38
C GLY A 161 5.73 -26.05 -26.50
N GLU A 162 5.95 -27.01 -27.41
CA GLU A 162 7.24 -27.69 -27.63
C GLU A 162 8.17 -26.87 -28.54
N LEU A 163 8.51 -25.65 -28.10
CA LEU A 163 9.18 -24.64 -28.93
C LEU A 163 10.51 -25.07 -29.52
N LYS A 164 11.29 -25.89 -28.80
CA LYS A 164 12.61 -26.36 -29.26
C LYS A 164 12.49 -27.37 -30.40
N ARG A 165 11.55 -28.33 -30.28
CA ARG A 165 11.29 -29.30 -31.34
C ARG A 165 10.75 -28.60 -32.60
N ALA A 166 9.83 -27.65 -32.41
CA ALA A 166 9.32 -26.84 -33.51
C ALA A 166 10.43 -26.10 -34.26
N GLU A 167 11.36 -25.47 -33.52
CA GLU A 167 12.50 -24.78 -34.10
C GLU A 167 13.42 -25.70 -34.90
N ASP A 168 13.75 -26.88 -34.37
CA ASP A 168 14.58 -27.88 -35.06
C ASP A 168 13.91 -28.35 -36.35
N THR A 169 12.61 -28.68 -36.30
CA THR A 169 11.80 -29.10 -37.46
C THR A 169 11.76 -28.01 -38.54
N LEU A 170 11.48 -26.75 -38.16
CA LEU A 170 11.37 -25.64 -39.11
C LEU A 170 12.72 -25.20 -39.71
N ASN A 171 13.80 -25.28 -38.92
CA ASN A 171 15.16 -25.04 -39.42
C ASN A 171 15.60 -26.09 -40.44
N ALA A 172 15.20 -27.36 -40.27
CA ALA A 172 15.48 -28.42 -41.24
C ALA A 172 14.86 -28.12 -42.62
N ILE A 173 13.67 -27.50 -42.66
CA ILE A 173 13.03 -27.04 -43.91
C ILE A 173 13.87 -25.94 -44.56
N CYS A 174 14.30 -24.94 -43.78
CA CYS A 174 15.10 -23.82 -44.27
C CYS A 174 16.45 -24.29 -44.87
N LEU A 175 17.13 -25.22 -44.20
CA LEU A 175 18.40 -25.80 -44.67
C LEU A 175 18.27 -26.51 -46.02
N ARG A 176 17.11 -27.13 -46.28
CA ARG A 176 16.84 -27.82 -47.54
C ARG A 176 16.42 -26.87 -48.66
N ALA A 177 15.62 -25.86 -48.35
CA ALA A 177 15.26 -24.81 -49.29
C ALA A 177 16.49 -24.00 -49.77
N ASN A 178 17.53 -23.91 -48.96
CA ASN A 178 18.82 -23.33 -49.37
C ASN A 178 19.58 -24.21 -50.38
N LYS A 179 19.37 -25.52 -50.37
CA LYS A 179 20.03 -26.48 -51.27
C LYS A 179 19.28 -26.67 -52.59
N ASP A 180 17.98 -26.41 -52.63
CA ASP A 180 17.12 -26.63 -53.80
C ASP A 180 16.10 -25.50 -53.97
N ILE A 181 16.17 -24.83 -55.12
CA ILE A 181 15.35 -23.66 -55.45
C ILE A 181 13.85 -24.03 -55.53
N SER A 182 13.53 -25.24 -55.99
CA SER A 182 12.14 -25.72 -56.09
C SER A 182 11.44 -25.82 -54.73
N LYS A 183 12.22 -25.96 -53.65
CA LYS A 183 11.74 -26.14 -52.27
C LYS A 183 11.52 -24.83 -51.51
N ARG A 184 11.84 -23.69 -52.11
CA ARG A 184 11.63 -22.36 -51.50
C ARG A 184 10.17 -21.99 -51.28
N LYS A 185 9.23 -22.70 -51.93
CA LYS A 185 7.79 -22.53 -51.74
C LYS A 185 7.35 -22.64 -50.27
N TYR A 186 8.05 -23.46 -49.47
CA TYR A 186 7.72 -23.69 -48.06
C TYR A 186 8.54 -22.81 -47.09
N SER A 187 9.52 -22.04 -47.60
CA SER A 187 10.36 -21.16 -46.77
C SER A 187 9.55 -20.04 -46.13
N PHE A 188 8.54 -19.51 -46.83
CA PHE A 188 7.63 -18.49 -46.29
C PHE A 188 7.01 -18.93 -44.96
N GLY A 189 6.34 -20.09 -44.96
CA GLY A 189 5.68 -20.64 -43.78
C GLY A 189 6.67 -21.06 -42.69
N ALA A 190 7.83 -21.59 -43.08
CA ALA A 190 8.87 -21.98 -42.13
C ALA A 190 9.44 -20.77 -41.38
N PHE A 191 9.71 -19.67 -42.08
CA PHE A 191 10.14 -18.41 -41.46
C PHE A 191 9.06 -17.82 -40.55
N LEU A 192 7.78 -17.89 -40.94
CA LEU A 192 6.68 -17.42 -40.10
C LEU A 192 6.57 -18.26 -38.80
N GLY A 193 6.68 -19.59 -38.90
CA GLY A 193 6.72 -20.47 -37.73
C GLY A 193 7.91 -20.18 -36.81
N LEU A 194 9.11 -19.97 -37.38
CA LEU A 194 10.30 -19.58 -36.62
C LEU A 194 10.13 -18.22 -35.95
N ALA A 195 9.50 -17.25 -36.61
CA ALA A 195 9.18 -15.96 -36.00
C ALA A 195 8.27 -16.12 -34.78
N VAL A 196 7.22 -16.94 -34.87
CA VAL A 196 6.33 -17.25 -33.72
C VAL A 196 7.10 -17.92 -32.57
N VAL A 197 8.00 -18.85 -32.88
CA VAL A 197 8.87 -19.47 -31.86
C VAL A 197 9.76 -18.44 -31.16
N GLN A 198 10.42 -17.56 -31.92
CA GLN A 198 11.28 -16.53 -31.33
C GLN A 198 10.48 -15.50 -30.52
N PHE A 199 9.26 -15.16 -30.98
CA PHE A 199 8.35 -14.28 -30.24
C PHE A 199 7.99 -14.88 -28.87
N ASN A 200 7.62 -16.17 -28.84
CA ASN A 200 7.32 -16.88 -27.58
C ASN A 200 8.53 -16.99 -26.64
N LYS A 201 9.75 -17.00 -27.19
CA LYS A 201 11.01 -16.95 -26.42
C LYS A 201 11.42 -15.53 -26.01
N GLN A 202 10.62 -14.51 -26.32
CA GLN A 202 10.92 -13.09 -26.09
C GLN A 202 12.16 -12.56 -26.83
N ASN A 203 12.59 -13.25 -27.90
CA ASN A 203 13.67 -12.79 -28.76
C ASN A 203 13.11 -12.02 -29.97
N TYR A 204 12.73 -10.77 -29.72
CA TYR A 204 12.04 -9.93 -30.72
C TYR A 204 12.94 -9.51 -31.90
N ILE A 205 14.25 -9.44 -31.71
CA ILE A 205 15.19 -9.08 -32.79
C ILE A 205 15.23 -10.20 -33.84
N SER A 206 15.42 -11.45 -33.41
CA SER A 206 15.39 -12.60 -34.32
C SER A 206 14.00 -12.83 -34.91
N CYS A 207 12.93 -12.58 -34.14
CA CYS A 207 11.56 -12.62 -34.64
C CYS A 207 11.38 -11.68 -35.85
N LEU A 208 11.83 -10.43 -35.73
CA LEU A 208 11.75 -9.43 -36.79
C LEU A 208 12.53 -9.84 -38.05
N ASP A 209 13.74 -10.39 -37.90
CA ASP A 209 14.53 -10.89 -39.03
C ASP A 209 13.79 -12.01 -39.79
N TYR A 210 13.20 -12.97 -39.05
CA TYR A 210 12.41 -14.03 -39.67
C TYR A 210 11.11 -13.53 -40.31
N LEU A 211 10.42 -12.55 -39.72
CA LEU A 211 9.24 -11.93 -40.35
C LEU A 211 9.60 -11.22 -41.65
N ASN A 212 10.69 -10.45 -41.67
CA ASN A 212 11.15 -9.78 -42.88
C ASN A 212 11.58 -10.78 -43.97
N LYS A 213 12.27 -11.87 -43.60
CA LYS A 213 12.59 -12.98 -44.52
C LYS A 213 11.34 -13.63 -45.08
N SER A 214 10.33 -13.87 -44.24
CA SER A 214 9.05 -14.39 -44.66
C SER A 214 8.40 -13.45 -45.68
N ILE A 215 8.22 -12.16 -45.36
CA ILE A 215 7.59 -11.18 -46.24
C ILE A 215 8.35 -11.01 -47.56
N SER A 216 9.69 -11.05 -47.53
CA SER A 216 10.51 -10.95 -48.76
C SER A 216 10.38 -12.16 -49.69
N SER A 217 10.01 -13.32 -49.14
CA SER A 217 9.94 -14.59 -49.89
C SER A 217 8.63 -14.77 -50.66
N ASN A 218 7.58 -14.03 -50.30
CA ASN A 218 6.28 -14.08 -50.97
C ASN A 218 5.70 -12.67 -51.13
N SER A 219 5.47 -12.23 -52.37
CA SER A 219 4.93 -10.90 -52.66
C SER A 219 3.43 -10.75 -52.32
N MET A 220 2.71 -11.86 -52.15
CA MET A 220 1.30 -11.90 -51.72
C MET A 220 1.23 -12.27 -50.24
N CYS A 221 1.62 -11.34 -49.36
CA CYS A 221 1.49 -11.51 -47.91
C CYS A 221 0.16 -10.93 -47.42
N ASP A 222 -0.56 -11.72 -46.63
CA ASP A 222 -1.83 -11.31 -46.01
C ASP A 222 -1.63 -10.27 -44.90
N SER A 223 -2.71 -9.57 -44.55
CA SER A 223 -2.74 -8.54 -43.48
C SER A 223 -2.12 -9.05 -42.16
N SER A 224 -2.34 -10.32 -41.82
CA SER A 224 -1.85 -10.97 -40.60
C SER A 224 -0.31 -10.91 -40.41
N CYS A 225 0.47 -10.96 -41.49
CA CYS A 225 1.93 -10.85 -41.41
C CYS A 225 2.37 -9.45 -40.94
N TYR A 226 1.67 -8.41 -41.40
CA TYR A 226 1.95 -7.03 -41.02
C TYR A 226 1.47 -6.71 -39.61
N VAL A 227 0.37 -7.34 -39.15
CA VAL A 227 -0.07 -7.30 -37.75
C VAL A 227 1.00 -7.90 -36.82
N ALA A 228 1.58 -9.05 -37.18
CA ALA A 228 2.67 -9.67 -36.43
C ALA A 228 3.93 -8.80 -36.41
N LEU A 229 4.27 -8.16 -37.54
CA LEU A 229 5.38 -7.24 -37.66
C LEU A 229 5.19 -6.00 -36.77
N SER A 230 3.99 -5.40 -36.77
CA SER A 230 3.65 -4.27 -35.91
C SER A 230 3.78 -4.65 -34.43
N SER A 231 3.25 -5.81 -34.04
CA SER A 231 3.35 -6.33 -32.67
C SER A 231 4.81 -6.52 -32.23
N CYS A 232 5.67 -7.01 -33.12
CA CYS A 232 7.10 -7.17 -32.83
C CYS A 232 7.81 -5.81 -32.67
N TYR A 233 7.50 -4.83 -33.52
CA TYR A 233 8.03 -3.46 -33.39
C TYR A 233 7.57 -2.78 -32.10
N GLN A 234 6.32 -3.02 -31.66
CA GLN A 234 5.82 -2.52 -30.38
C GLN A 234 6.63 -3.07 -29.20
N MET A 235 6.95 -4.37 -29.19
CA MET A 235 7.79 -4.97 -28.15
C MET A 235 9.21 -4.39 -28.13
N LEU A 236 9.74 -4.01 -29.30
CA LEU A 236 11.02 -3.32 -29.44
C LEU A 236 10.96 -1.79 -29.20
N ARG A 237 9.79 -1.25 -28.85
CA ARG A 237 9.52 0.19 -28.66
C ARG A 237 9.81 1.06 -29.90
N GLN A 238 9.74 0.48 -31.09
CA GLN A 238 9.90 1.18 -32.37
C GLN A 238 8.53 1.56 -32.94
N TYR A 239 7.89 2.57 -32.34
CA TYR A 239 6.49 2.89 -32.62
C TYR A 239 6.23 3.41 -34.04
N ASP A 240 7.17 4.15 -34.63
CA ASP A 240 7.03 4.65 -36.01
C ASP A 240 6.95 3.50 -37.04
N ASN A 241 7.83 2.50 -36.89
CA ASN A 241 7.82 1.31 -37.73
C ASN A 241 6.57 0.45 -37.48
N ALA A 242 6.13 0.36 -36.22
CA ALA A 242 4.89 -0.34 -35.88
C ALA A 242 3.67 0.30 -36.54
N LYS A 243 3.65 1.63 -36.66
CA LYS A 243 2.57 2.38 -37.30
C LYS A 243 2.53 2.12 -38.81
N LEU A 244 3.67 2.20 -39.50
CA LEU A 244 3.74 1.88 -40.93
C LEU A 244 3.29 0.45 -41.24
N ALA A 245 3.67 -0.50 -40.38
CA ALA A 245 3.25 -1.89 -40.52
C ALA A 245 1.73 -2.05 -40.35
N ILE A 246 1.12 -1.36 -39.37
CA ILE A 246 -0.33 -1.49 -39.13
C ILE A 246 -1.17 -0.76 -40.18
N GLU A 247 -0.72 0.39 -40.67
CA GLU A 247 -1.37 1.10 -41.80
C GLU A 247 -1.41 0.20 -43.03
N LYS A 248 -0.29 -0.46 -43.35
CA LYS A 248 -0.25 -1.43 -44.45
C LYS A 248 -1.16 -2.64 -44.22
N ALA A 249 -1.33 -3.10 -42.98
CA ALA A 249 -2.23 -4.20 -42.66
C ALA A 249 -3.71 -3.81 -42.90
N LEU A 250 -4.09 -2.59 -42.52
CA LEU A 250 -5.43 -2.04 -42.70
C LEU A 250 -5.71 -1.67 -44.16
N ASP A 251 -4.71 -1.21 -44.92
CA ASP A 251 -4.84 -0.98 -46.37
C ASP A 251 -5.14 -2.27 -47.14
N LEU A 252 -4.56 -3.39 -46.70
CA LEU A 252 -4.81 -4.71 -47.30
C LEU A 252 -6.17 -5.27 -46.90
N GLU A 253 -6.55 -5.13 -45.63
CA GLU A 253 -7.80 -5.67 -45.10
C GLU A 253 -8.38 -4.71 -44.03
N PRO A 254 -9.24 -3.75 -44.43
CA PRO A 254 -9.81 -2.75 -43.50
C PRO A 254 -10.72 -3.36 -42.43
N THR A 255 -11.31 -4.52 -42.71
CA THR A 255 -12.22 -5.25 -41.82
C THR A 255 -11.49 -6.22 -40.88
N SER A 256 -10.15 -6.25 -40.90
CA SER A 256 -9.36 -7.17 -40.09
C SER A 256 -9.42 -6.79 -38.61
N VAL A 257 -10.19 -7.54 -37.82
CA VAL A 257 -10.35 -7.33 -36.37
C VAL A 257 -9.00 -7.33 -35.66
N ASN A 258 -8.09 -8.23 -36.04
CA ASN A 258 -6.75 -8.30 -35.45
C ASN A 258 -5.92 -7.05 -35.75
N ALA A 259 -6.02 -6.49 -36.97
CA ALA A 259 -5.31 -5.26 -37.32
C ALA A 259 -5.87 -4.05 -36.55
N LEU A 260 -7.20 -3.95 -36.43
CA LEU A 260 -7.86 -2.88 -35.66
C LEU A 260 -7.50 -2.95 -34.17
N VAL A 261 -7.50 -4.14 -33.57
CA VAL A 261 -7.11 -4.31 -32.17
C VAL A 261 -5.64 -3.97 -31.95
N THR A 262 -4.73 -4.42 -32.83
CA THR A 262 -3.30 -4.07 -32.74
C THR A 262 -3.04 -2.58 -32.99
N ALA A 263 -3.85 -1.91 -33.82
CA ALA A 263 -3.82 -0.46 -33.95
C ALA A 263 -4.24 0.23 -32.64
N ALA A 264 -5.30 -0.25 -31.99
CA ALA A 264 -5.71 0.26 -30.69
C ALA A 264 -4.63 0.09 -29.61
N THR A 265 -3.95 -1.07 -29.56
CA THR A 265 -2.85 -1.29 -28.60
C THR A 265 -1.65 -0.39 -28.88
N LEU A 266 -1.35 -0.13 -30.16
CA LEU A 266 -0.30 0.81 -30.57
C LEU A 266 -0.61 2.24 -30.11
N GLU A 267 -1.83 2.70 -30.35
CA GLU A 267 -2.28 4.03 -29.93
C GLU A 267 -2.24 4.18 -28.41
N HIS A 268 -2.60 3.14 -27.65
CA HIS A 268 -2.43 3.10 -26.20
C HIS A 268 -0.95 3.20 -25.76
N ALA A 269 -0.03 2.56 -26.49
CA ALA A 269 1.39 2.66 -26.23
C ALA A 269 1.93 4.08 -26.54
N LEU A 270 1.51 4.67 -27.66
CA LEU A 270 1.82 6.05 -28.04
C LEU A 270 1.28 7.07 -27.03
N ALA A 271 0.10 6.83 -26.47
CA ALA A 271 -0.48 7.69 -25.42
C ALA A 271 0.39 7.75 -24.15
N LYS A 272 1.20 6.71 -23.86
CA LYS A 272 2.14 6.68 -22.74
C LYS A 272 3.43 7.44 -23.03
N THR A 273 3.90 7.44 -24.28
CA THR A 273 5.14 8.10 -24.70
C THR A 273 4.92 9.57 -25.06
N GLU A 274 3.91 9.88 -25.87
CA GLU A 274 3.56 11.23 -26.32
C GLU A 274 2.54 11.90 -25.39
N LYS A 275 2.99 12.32 -24.20
CA LYS A 275 2.10 12.95 -23.19
C LYS A 275 1.31 14.16 -23.71
N SER A 276 1.84 14.92 -24.67
CA SER A 276 1.18 16.09 -25.27
C SER A 276 -0.05 15.72 -26.13
N LYS A 277 -0.03 14.56 -26.78
CA LYS A 277 -1.12 14.06 -27.64
C LYS A 277 -1.90 12.90 -27.01
N LYS A 278 -1.67 12.60 -25.73
CA LYS A 278 -2.29 11.49 -25.00
C LYS A 278 -3.81 11.38 -25.24
N LYS A 279 -4.54 12.50 -25.20
CA LYS A 279 -6.00 12.51 -25.41
C LYS A 279 -6.39 12.06 -26.83
N VAL A 280 -5.65 12.48 -27.85
CA VAL A 280 -5.91 12.14 -29.25
C VAL A 280 -5.68 10.64 -29.48
N HIS A 281 -4.54 10.13 -29.01
CA HIS A 281 -4.22 8.70 -29.11
C HIS A 281 -5.27 7.81 -28.41
N LEU A 282 -5.74 8.21 -27.22
CA LEU A 282 -6.79 7.47 -26.51
C LEU A 282 -8.15 7.48 -27.23
N LEU A 283 -8.47 8.56 -27.97
CA LEU A 283 -9.68 8.61 -28.79
C LEU A 283 -9.56 7.69 -30.01
N MET A 284 -8.43 7.75 -30.73
CA MET A 284 -8.17 6.87 -31.87
C MET A 284 -8.17 5.39 -31.46
N ALA A 285 -7.57 5.06 -30.32
CA ALA A 285 -7.61 3.71 -29.77
C ALA A 285 -9.04 3.21 -29.53
N ASN A 286 -9.90 4.07 -28.97
CA ASN A 286 -11.30 3.76 -28.72
C ASN A 286 -12.08 3.56 -30.02
N ASP A 287 -11.84 4.40 -31.04
CA ASP A 287 -12.49 4.26 -32.35
C ASP A 287 -12.12 2.92 -32.99
N TYR A 288 -10.84 2.53 -32.97
CA TYR A 288 -10.41 1.23 -33.46
C TYR A 288 -11.06 0.08 -32.69
N CYS A 289 -11.13 0.13 -31.35
CA CYS A 289 -11.82 -0.88 -30.55
C CYS A 289 -13.32 -0.98 -30.90
N MET A 290 -14.00 0.15 -31.06
CA MET A 290 -15.43 0.17 -31.41
C MET A 290 -15.68 -0.39 -32.81
N THR A 291 -14.82 -0.06 -33.79
CA THR A 291 -14.92 -0.66 -35.13
C THR A 291 -14.67 -2.17 -35.09
N ALA A 292 -13.69 -2.63 -34.31
CA ALA A 292 -13.42 -4.05 -34.13
C ALA A 292 -14.62 -4.78 -33.51
N LEU A 293 -15.23 -4.22 -32.46
CA LEU A 293 -16.41 -4.78 -31.79
C LEU A 293 -17.68 -4.76 -32.66
N SER A 294 -17.78 -3.81 -33.58
CA SER A 294 -18.90 -3.78 -34.56
C SER A 294 -18.82 -4.92 -35.58
N ILE A 295 -17.62 -5.42 -35.83
CA ILE A 295 -17.35 -6.54 -36.74
C ILE A 295 -17.43 -7.87 -35.97
N ASP A 296 -16.75 -7.96 -34.83
CA ASP A 296 -16.73 -9.11 -33.93
C ASP A 296 -16.96 -8.68 -32.48
N GLY A 297 -18.21 -8.79 -32.03
CA GLY A 297 -18.61 -8.44 -30.67
C GLY A 297 -18.06 -9.38 -29.58
N THR A 298 -17.39 -10.48 -29.96
CA THR A 298 -16.82 -11.46 -29.03
C THR A 298 -15.31 -11.32 -28.83
N ASN A 299 -14.67 -10.31 -29.45
CA ASN A 299 -13.24 -10.13 -29.33
C ASN A 299 -12.84 -9.66 -27.91
N SER A 300 -12.31 -10.59 -27.12
CA SER A 300 -11.96 -10.39 -25.71
C SER A 300 -10.97 -9.25 -25.46
N VAL A 301 -10.03 -9.03 -26.37
CA VAL A 301 -9.03 -7.95 -26.25
C VAL A 301 -9.72 -6.60 -26.47
N ALA A 302 -10.50 -6.45 -27.53
CA ALA A 302 -11.25 -5.22 -27.80
C ALA A 302 -12.23 -4.88 -26.67
N LEU A 303 -12.90 -5.89 -26.10
CA LEU A 303 -13.79 -5.74 -24.94
C LEU A 303 -13.05 -5.19 -23.71
N ASN A 304 -11.87 -5.73 -23.39
CA ASN A 304 -11.04 -5.26 -22.26
C ASN A 304 -10.56 -3.81 -22.47
N TYR A 305 -10.08 -3.47 -23.67
CA TYR A 305 -9.63 -2.09 -23.96
C TYR A 305 -10.79 -1.10 -23.88
N TYR A 306 -11.96 -1.48 -24.41
CA TYR A 306 -13.15 -0.63 -24.31
C TYR A 306 -13.62 -0.46 -22.86
N ALA A 307 -13.61 -1.52 -22.05
CA ALA A 307 -13.91 -1.43 -20.62
C ALA A 307 -12.91 -0.51 -19.88
N SER A 308 -11.62 -0.64 -20.17
CA SER A 308 -10.56 0.24 -19.63
C SER A 308 -10.80 1.70 -20.00
N HIS A 309 -11.23 1.99 -21.23
CA HIS A 309 -11.60 3.34 -21.65
C HIS A 309 -12.77 3.90 -20.82
N LEU A 310 -13.84 3.11 -20.63
CA LEU A 310 -15.00 3.52 -19.84
C LEU A 310 -14.64 3.84 -18.38
N PHE A 311 -13.66 3.15 -17.79
CA PHE A 311 -13.20 3.43 -16.43
C PHE A 311 -12.41 4.74 -16.30
N HIS A 312 -11.89 5.30 -17.39
CA HIS A 312 -11.11 6.55 -17.35
C HIS A 312 -11.82 7.75 -17.97
N THR A 313 -12.97 7.55 -18.60
CA THR A 313 -13.68 8.59 -19.35
C THR A 313 -15.03 8.90 -18.73
N TRP A 314 -15.19 10.15 -18.29
CA TRP A 314 -16.46 10.68 -17.85
C TRP A 314 -17.27 11.12 -19.06
N LYS A 315 -18.43 10.49 -19.28
CA LYS A 315 -19.35 10.87 -20.34
C LYS A 315 -20.25 11.99 -19.82
N SER A 316 -20.20 13.14 -20.49
CA SER A 316 -21.15 14.22 -20.22
C SER A 316 -22.52 13.94 -20.84
N ILE A 317 -23.57 14.27 -20.09
CA ILE A 317 -24.96 14.06 -20.48
C ILE A 317 -25.76 15.31 -20.12
N SER A 318 -26.59 15.76 -21.05
CA SER A 318 -27.41 16.95 -20.86
C SER A 318 -28.55 16.68 -19.88
N CYS A 319 -28.84 17.62 -18.99
CA CYS A 319 -29.90 17.45 -17.98
C CYS A 319 -30.67 18.73 -17.70
N ILE A 320 -31.86 18.57 -17.11
CA ILE A 320 -32.73 19.65 -16.67
C ILE A 320 -33.05 19.41 -15.20
N VAL A 321 -32.81 20.37 -14.31
CA VAL A 321 -33.21 20.27 -12.89
C VAL A 321 -34.59 20.89 -12.71
N ASN A 322 -35.52 20.14 -12.10
CA ASN A 322 -36.83 20.68 -11.72
C ASN A 322 -37.26 20.13 -10.37
N PHE A 323 -37.68 21.01 -9.45
CA PHE A 323 -38.08 20.67 -8.08
C PHE A 323 -37.07 19.79 -7.30
N GLY A 324 -35.75 20.03 -7.49
CA GLY A 324 -34.68 19.26 -6.84
C GLY A 324 -34.36 17.92 -7.51
N ASN A 325 -35.05 17.56 -8.60
CA ASN A 325 -34.84 16.32 -9.33
C ASN A 325 -34.15 16.58 -10.68
N ILE A 326 -33.29 15.65 -11.11
CA ILE A 326 -32.58 15.76 -12.39
C ILE A 326 -33.32 14.95 -13.46
N TYR A 327 -33.68 15.59 -14.55
CA TYR A 327 -34.34 15.00 -15.71
C TYR A 327 -33.34 14.87 -16.85
N VAL A 328 -33.20 13.68 -17.39
CA VAL A 328 -32.31 13.39 -18.52
C VAL A 328 -33.12 12.73 -19.64
N ASN A 329 -32.75 13.04 -20.89
CA ASN A 329 -33.42 12.51 -22.07
C ASN A 329 -33.30 10.98 -22.14
N PHE A 330 -34.42 10.30 -22.39
CA PHE A 330 -34.51 8.84 -22.44
C PHE A 330 -33.46 8.18 -23.34
N ASN A 331 -33.16 8.77 -24.51
CA ASN A 331 -32.21 8.21 -25.47
C ASN A 331 -30.75 8.28 -24.98
N GLU A 332 -30.41 9.24 -24.11
CA GLU A 332 -29.05 9.40 -23.58
C GLU A 332 -28.78 8.47 -22.38
N LEU A 333 -29.84 7.88 -21.81
CA LEU A 333 -29.86 7.10 -20.56
C LEU A 333 -29.90 5.58 -20.74
N GLN A 334 -30.12 5.04 -21.95
CA GLN A 334 -30.27 3.59 -22.17
C GLN A 334 -29.08 2.75 -21.66
N ASP A 335 -27.90 3.38 -21.57
CA ASP A 335 -26.63 2.76 -21.18
C ASP A 335 -26.19 3.03 -19.73
N ILE A 336 -26.98 3.76 -18.93
CA ILE A 336 -26.60 4.15 -17.57
C ILE A 336 -27.18 3.18 -16.55
N ASN A 337 -26.32 2.59 -15.72
CA ASN A 337 -26.77 1.79 -14.60
C ASN A 337 -27.16 2.70 -13.42
N ILE A 338 -28.18 2.30 -12.66
CA ILE A 338 -28.66 3.02 -11.46
C ILE A 338 -27.54 3.28 -10.45
N ASN A 339 -26.55 2.39 -10.39
CA ASN A 339 -25.45 2.45 -9.44
C ASN A 339 -24.16 3.07 -10.02
N ASP A 340 -24.18 3.57 -11.26
CA ASP A 340 -23.00 4.23 -11.84
C ASP A 340 -22.72 5.56 -11.10
N PRO A 341 -21.44 5.89 -10.81
CA PRO A 341 -21.07 7.14 -10.17
C PRO A 341 -21.29 8.34 -11.11
N ILE A 342 -21.76 9.46 -10.55
CA ILE A 342 -22.03 10.71 -11.27
C ILE A 342 -21.30 11.88 -10.59
N ILE A 343 -20.82 12.84 -11.39
CA ILE A 343 -20.30 14.11 -10.90
C ILE A 343 -21.30 15.22 -11.21
N LEU A 344 -21.60 16.02 -10.18
CA LEU A 344 -22.37 17.27 -10.27
C LEU A 344 -21.47 18.42 -9.79
N ASN A 345 -21.25 19.43 -10.62
CA ASN A 345 -20.46 20.62 -10.26
C ASN A 345 -19.09 20.31 -9.60
N ASN A 346 -18.39 19.27 -10.10
CA ASN A 346 -17.12 18.74 -9.58
C ASN A 346 -17.18 18.04 -8.20
N ASN A 347 -18.36 17.89 -7.59
CA ASN A 347 -18.56 17.02 -6.43
C ASN A 347 -18.97 15.62 -6.89
N LEU A 348 -18.28 14.61 -6.37
CA LEU A 348 -18.56 13.21 -6.65
C LEU A 348 -19.77 12.74 -5.85
N LEU A 349 -20.86 12.36 -6.53
CA LEU A 349 -22.07 11.87 -5.90
C LEU A 349 -22.36 10.45 -6.39
N LYS A 350 -22.65 9.53 -5.46
CA LYS A 350 -23.17 8.21 -5.81
C LYS A 350 -24.67 8.36 -6.05
N VAL A 351 -25.13 7.98 -7.25
CA VAL A 351 -26.57 7.92 -7.53
C VAL A 351 -27.13 6.68 -6.85
N TYR A 352 -28.30 6.83 -6.22
CA TYR A 352 -28.95 5.74 -5.49
C TYR A 352 -30.18 5.17 -6.21
N TYR A 353 -30.84 5.92 -7.12
CA TYR A 353 -32.02 5.43 -7.84
C TYR A 353 -32.38 6.24 -9.09
N ILE A 354 -32.68 5.55 -10.20
CA ILE A 354 -33.36 6.10 -11.38
C ILE A 354 -34.82 5.65 -11.31
N ILE A 355 -35.77 6.58 -11.32
CA ILE A 355 -37.20 6.27 -11.41
C ILE A 355 -37.66 6.47 -12.86
N ASP A 356 -38.15 5.39 -13.48
CA ASP A 356 -39.00 5.37 -14.67
C ASP A 356 -40.45 5.65 -14.21
N ILE A 357 -41.30 6.53 -14.75
CA ILE A 357 -41.47 7.18 -16.06
C ILE A 357 -42.31 8.46 -15.79
N THR A 358 -42.00 9.59 -16.43
CA THR A 358 -42.98 10.70 -16.56
C THR A 358 -44.04 10.31 -17.60
N GLU A 359 -45.31 10.69 -17.46
CA GLU A 359 -46.47 10.21 -18.27
C GLU A 359 -46.24 10.18 -19.81
N ASP A 360 -45.26 10.93 -20.33
CA ASP A 360 -44.88 11.04 -21.73
C ASP A 360 -43.70 10.14 -22.19
N ASN A 361 -43.06 9.32 -21.34
CA ASN A 361 -41.85 8.52 -21.66
C ASN A 361 -40.61 9.32 -22.17
N LYS A 362 -40.61 10.65 -22.06
CA LYS A 362 -39.53 11.51 -22.63
C LYS A 362 -38.29 11.64 -21.75
N TYR A 363 -38.45 11.57 -20.44
CA TYR A 363 -37.38 11.82 -19.47
C TYR A 363 -37.39 10.77 -18.35
N LYS A 364 -36.21 10.33 -17.92
CA LYS A 364 -36.05 9.62 -16.63
C LYS A 364 -35.61 10.59 -15.55
N VAL A 365 -36.02 10.30 -14.32
CA VAL A 365 -35.71 11.11 -13.15
C VAL A 365 -34.58 10.44 -12.36
N ILE A 366 -33.47 11.16 -12.20
CA ILE A 366 -32.39 10.79 -11.28
C ILE A 366 -32.68 11.52 -9.96
N LEU A 367 -32.82 10.73 -8.90
CA LEU A 367 -33.10 11.23 -7.57
C LEU A 367 -31.85 11.11 -6.70
N LEU A 368 -31.52 12.21 -6.05
CA LEU A 368 -30.36 12.34 -5.18
C LEU A 368 -30.83 12.52 -3.75
N ASN A 369 -30.07 11.98 -2.79
CA ASN A 369 -30.37 12.12 -1.36
C ASN A 369 -30.03 13.52 -0.81
N GLU A 370 -29.51 14.41 -1.65
CA GLU A 370 -29.08 15.76 -1.31
C GLU A 370 -29.81 16.79 -2.19
N GLU A 371 -29.95 18.02 -1.69
CA GLU A 371 -30.54 19.12 -2.46
C GLU A 371 -29.68 19.42 -3.70
N VAL A 372 -30.32 19.36 -4.87
CA VAL A 372 -29.67 19.61 -6.16
C VAL A 372 -29.81 21.09 -6.53
N PRO A 373 -28.70 21.82 -6.77
CA PRO A 373 -28.76 23.19 -7.27
C PRO A 373 -29.54 23.29 -8.59
N SER A 374 -30.37 24.33 -8.73
CA SER A 374 -31.18 24.59 -9.93
C SER A 374 -30.37 24.85 -11.19
N ASP A 375 -29.09 25.19 -11.06
CA ASP A 375 -28.27 25.75 -12.12
C ASP A 375 -27.49 24.67 -12.92
N ILE A 376 -27.74 23.39 -12.62
CA ILE A 376 -27.06 22.27 -13.29
C ILE A 376 -27.69 22.02 -14.67
N THR A 377 -26.85 22.06 -15.70
CA THR A 377 -27.26 21.79 -17.10
C THR A 377 -26.64 20.52 -17.68
N GLU A 378 -25.62 19.96 -17.02
CA GLU A 378 -24.87 18.79 -17.50
C GLU A 378 -24.44 17.92 -16.31
N ILE A 379 -24.58 16.60 -16.45
CA ILE A 379 -24.06 15.61 -15.51
C ILE A 379 -22.95 14.81 -16.19
N LYS A 380 -21.96 14.37 -15.41
CA LYS A 380 -20.90 13.48 -15.90
C LYS A 380 -21.04 12.11 -15.29
N VAL A 381 -21.14 11.08 -16.12
CA VAL A 381 -21.35 9.69 -15.69
C VAL A 381 -20.13 8.85 -16.03
N LEU A 382 -19.74 7.98 -15.10
CA LEU A 382 -18.71 6.97 -15.32
C LEU A 382 -19.38 5.60 -15.47
N HIS A 383 -19.29 4.99 -16.66
CA HIS A 383 -20.00 3.74 -16.98
C HIS A 383 -19.29 2.50 -16.42
N VAL A 384 -19.24 2.37 -15.10
CA VAL A 384 -18.53 1.28 -14.41
C VAL A 384 -19.21 -0.06 -14.66
N TYR A 385 -20.54 -0.14 -14.55
CA TYR A 385 -21.25 -1.42 -14.71
C TYR A 385 -21.25 -1.93 -16.16
N LYS A 386 -21.28 -1.03 -17.15
CA LYS A 386 -21.08 -1.40 -18.55
C LYS A 386 -19.68 -1.98 -18.75
N GLY A 387 -18.66 -1.35 -18.17
CA GLY A 387 -17.28 -1.88 -18.16
C GLY A 387 -17.17 -3.26 -17.52
N ILE A 388 -17.82 -3.48 -16.37
CA ILE A 388 -17.88 -4.80 -15.70
C ILE A 388 -18.46 -5.86 -16.64
N LYS A 389 -19.59 -5.57 -17.29
CA LYS A 389 -20.23 -6.49 -18.24
C LYS A 389 -19.30 -6.85 -19.39
N LEU A 390 -18.63 -5.86 -19.98
CA LEU A 390 -17.66 -6.08 -21.06
C LEU A 390 -16.49 -6.96 -20.61
N CYS A 391 -15.96 -6.77 -19.39
CA CYS A 391 -14.92 -7.65 -18.84
C CYS A 391 -15.42 -9.08 -18.60
N GLN A 392 -16.68 -9.25 -18.18
CA GLN A 392 -17.30 -10.58 -18.03
C GLN A 392 -17.49 -11.26 -19.39
N ASP A 393 -17.97 -10.54 -20.39
CA ASP A 393 -18.10 -11.02 -21.77
C ASP A 393 -16.72 -11.37 -22.37
N ALA A 394 -15.66 -10.61 -22.03
CA ALA A 394 -14.27 -10.93 -22.39
C ALA A 394 -13.79 -12.24 -21.73
N LEU A 395 -14.09 -12.45 -20.44
CA LEU A 395 -13.77 -13.70 -19.74
C LEU A 395 -14.54 -14.90 -20.29
N LEU A 396 -15.78 -14.67 -20.74
CA LEU A 396 -16.63 -15.69 -21.35
C LEU A 396 -16.26 -15.97 -22.80
N SER A 397 -15.44 -15.16 -23.46
CA SER A 397 -15.05 -15.35 -24.86
C SER A 397 -13.65 -15.94 -25.03
N THR A 398 -12.79 -15.92 -24.00
CA THR A 398 -11.40 -16.41 -24.12
C THR A 398 -10.90 -17.30 -22.97
N THR A 399 -9.99 -18.18 -23.33
CA THR A 399 -9.26 -19.08 -22.42
C THR A 399 -7.80 -18.66 -22.23
N LEU A 400 -7.34 -17.64 -22.96
CA LEU A 400 -5.96 -17.15 -22.91
C LEU A 400 -5.65 -16.49 -21.55
N ALA A 401 -4.69 -17.03 -20.82
CA ALA A 401 -4.34 -16.58 -19.46
C ALA A 401 -4.01 -15.09 -19.37
N ASN A 402 -3.31 -14.53 -20.37
CA ASN A 402 -2.93 -13.11 -20.39
C ASN A 402 -4.14 -12.18 -20.50
N VAL A 403 -5.08 -12.50 -21.41
CA VAL A 403 -6.29 -11.68 -21.62
C VAL A 403 -7.24 -11.81 -20.43
N ARG A 404 -7.38 -13.03 -19.87
CA ARG A 404 -8.15 -13.26 -18.64
C ARG A 404 -7.58 -12.50 -17.45
N SER A 405 -6.25 -12.50 -17.30
CA SER A 405 -5.57 -11.72 -16.26
C SER A 405 -5.92 -10.23 -16.36
N GLU A 406 -5.87 -9.66 -17.56
CA GLU A 406 -6.25 -8.26 -17.80
C GLU A 406 -7.73 -8.00 -17.48
N SER A 407 -8.65 -8.91 -17.84
CA SER A 407 -10.07 -8.78 -17.46
C SER A 407 -10.26 -8.80 -15.95
N TYR A 408 -9.57 -9.68 -15.21
CA TYR A 408 -9.65 -9.71 -13.75
C TYR A 408 -9.04 -8.45 -13.11
N TYR A 409 -7.93 -7.94 -13.63
CA TYR A 409 -7.38 -6.66 -13.18
C TYR A 409 -8.39 -5.52 -13.34
N LEU A 410 -9.05 -5.44 -14.50
CA LEU A 410 -10.07 -4.44 -14.79
C LEU A 410 -11.31 -4.58 -13.88
N LEU A 411 -11.76 -5.81 -13.58
CA LEU A 411 -12.82 -6.06 -12.61
C LEU A 411 -12.42 -5.62 -11.19
N GLY A 412 -11.18 -5.89 -10.78
CA GLY A 412 -10.66 -5.43 -9.49
C GLY A 412 -10.66 -3.89 -9.39
N LYS A 413 -10.28 -3.22 -10.47
CA LYS A 413 -10.32 -1.75 -10.57
C LYS A 413 -11.76 -1.21 -10.49
N ALA A 414 -12.70 -1.87 -11.16
CA ALA A 414 -14.12 -1.52 -11.06
C ALA A 414 -14.66 -1.67 -9.64
N CYS A 415 -14.33 -2.77 -8.94
CA CYS A 415 -14.68 -2.96 -7.53
C CYS A 415 -14.10 -1.88 -6.63
N GLN A 416 -12.85 -1.47 -6.85
CA GLN A 416 -12.21 -0.38 -6.12
C GLN A 416 -12.93 0.96 -6.34
N MET A 417 -13.36 1.27 -7.56
CA MET A 417 -14.18 2.46 -7.86
C MET A 417 -15.54 2.44 -7.16
N LEU A 418 -16.14 1.26 -6.98
CA LEU A 418 -17.40 1.09 -6.25
C LEU A 418 -17.23 1.13 -4.71
N GLY A 419 -15.99 1.09 -4.21
CA GLY A 419 -15.67 1.00 -2.78
C GLY A 419 -15.70 -0.42 -2.22
N LYS A 420 -15.79 -1.44 -3.07
CA LYS A 420 -15.77 -2.86 -2.69
C LYS A 420 -14.32 -3.36 -2.65
N ILE A 421 -13.59 -2.99 -1.59
CA ILE A 421 -12.15 -3.24 -1.48
C ILE A 421 -11.82 -4.74 -1.34
N ASP A 422 -12.66 -5.54 -0.67
CA ASP A 422 -12.47 -6.99 -0.54
C ASP A 422 -12.54 -7.70 -1.90
N ASP A 423 -13.64 -7.48 -2.63
CA ASP A 423 -13.82 -8.03 -3.99
C ASP A 423 -12.67 -7.59 -4.92
N ALA A 424 -12.20 -6.34 -4.79
CA ALA A 424 -11.08 -5.84 -5.57
C ALA A 424 -9.78 -6.63 -5.33
N LEU A 425 -9.47 -6.92 -4.07
CA LEU A 425 -8.29 -7.70 -3.70
C LEU A 425 -8.37 -9.14 -4.24
N GLU A 426 -9.54 -9.77 -4.18
CA GLU A 426 -9.74 -11.11 -4.76
C GLU A 426 -9.53 -11.12 -6.27
N TYR A 427 -10.10 -10.15 -6.99
CA TYR A 427 -9.89 -10.02 -8.43
C TYR A 427 -8.44 -9.73 -8.80
N TYR A 428 -7.72 -8.92 -8.03
CA TYR A 428 -6.28 -8.73 -8.26
C TYR A 428 -5.48 -10.01 -8.00
N LYS A 429 -5.81 -10.80 -6.96
CA LYS A 429 -5.20 -12.12 -6.73
C LYS A 429 -5.47 -13.09 -7.90
N LEU A 430 -6.69 -13.10 -8.45
CA LEU A 430 -7.04 -13.89 -9.65
C LEU A 430 -6.27 -13.41 -10.88
N SER A 431 -6.10 -12.09 -11.05
CA SER A 431 -5.27 -11.54 -12.12
C SER A 431 -3.83 -12.04 -12.03
N ILE A 432 -3.24 -12.04 -10.84
CA ILE A 432 -1.85 -12.46 -10.59
C ILE A 432 -1.67 -13.96 -10.78
N SER A 433 -2.67 -14.78 -10.39
CA SER A 433 -2.59 -16.23 -10.56
C SER A 433 -2.60 -16.65 -12.04
N HIS A 434 -3.34 -15.94 -12.89
CA HIS A 434 -3.34 -16.18 -14.34
C HIS A 434 -2.09 -15.64 -15.03
N ASN A 435 -1.60 -14.46 -14.62
CA ASN A 435 -0.36 -13.90 -15.15
C ASN A 435 0.47 -13.28 -14.01
N PRO A 436 1.49 -14.00 -13.51
CA PRO A 436 2.38 -13.48 -12.48
C PRO A 436 3.16 -12.23 -12.92
N ASN A 437 3.24 -11.94 -14.22
CA ASN A 437 3.92 -10.76 -14.77
C ASN A 437 3.05 -9.51 -14.81
N MET A 438 1.81 -9.57 -14.34
CA MET A 438 0.93 -8.40 -14.22
C MET A 438 1.33 -7.52 -13.02
N THR A 439 2.40 -6.74 -13.15
CA THR A 439 2.95 -5.89 -12.08
C THR A 439 1.98 -4.82 -11.61
N VAL A 440 1.12 -4.32 -12.50
CA VAL A 440 0.08 -3.33 -12.15
C VAL A 440 -0.95 -3.91 -11.17
N ALA A 441 -1.35 -5.18 -11.34
CA ALA A 441 -2.26 -5.84 -10.41
C ALA A 441 -1.59 -6.15 -9.06
N GLN A 442 -0.32 -6.56 -9.08
CA GLN A 442 0.48 -6.74 -7.86
C GLN A 442 0.58 -5.45 -7.06
N PHE A 443 0.80 -4.32 -7.74
CA PHE A 443 0.94 -3.01 -7.10
C PHE A 443 -0.36 -2.56 -6.41
N GLU A 444 -1.50 -2.66 -7.10
CA GLU A 444 -2.79 -2.30 -6.51
C GLU A 444 -3.21 -3.25 -5.38
N ALA A 445 -2.94 -4.55 -5.51
CA ALA A 445 -3.15 -5.50 -4.40
C ALA A 445 -2.28 -5.16 -3.19
N ALA A 446 -1.00 -4.84 -3.39
CA ALA A 446 -0.08 -4.47 -2.31
C ALA A 446 -0.53 -3.20 -1.59
N LYS A 447 -1.07 -2.21 -2.31
CA LYS A 447 -1.67 -1.01 -1.70
C LYS A 447 -2.87 -1.32 -0.82
N ILE A 448 -3.75 -2.23 -1.25
CA ILE A 448 -4.89 -2.67 -0.44
C ILE A 448 -4.42 -3.42 0.81
N LEU A 449 -3.41 -4.29 0.70
CA LEU A 449 -2.84 -4.99 1.85
C LEU A 449 -2.16 -4.02 2.82
N PHE A 450 -1.46 -3.00 2.29
CA PHE A 450 -0.88 -1.93 3.09
C PHE A 450 -1.96 -1.18 3.89
N SER A 451 -3.08 -0.81 3.27
CA SER A 451 -4.17 -0.12 3.98
C SER A 451 -4.87 -1.01 5.03
N ARG A 452 -4.82 -2.34 4.87
CA ARG A 452 -5.28 -3.33 5.86
C ARG A 452 -4.29 -3.61 6.99
N ARG A 453 -3.11 -2.99 6.99
CA ARG A 453 -1.99 -3.29 7.91
C ARG A 453 -1.39 -4.69 7.74
N GLU A 454 -1.65 -5.36 6.61
CA GLU A 454 -1.03 -6.63 6.24
C GLU A 454 0.35 -6.37 5.61
N PHE A 455 1.26 -5.78 6.41
CA PHE A 455 2.50 -5.18 5.92
C PHE A 455 3.47 -6.19 5.29
N ARG A 456 3.53 -7.43 5.80
CA ARG A 456 4.42 -8.47 5.26
C ARG A 456 4.00 -8.93 3.88
N ASP A 457 2.72 -9.19 3.69
CA ASP A 457 2.18 -9.65 2.40
C ASP A 457 2.27 -8.53 1.35
N ALA A 458 2.05 -7.27 1.77
CA ALA A 458 2.31 -6.10 0.92
C ALA A 458 3.78 -6.00 0.51
N LEU A 459 4.72 -6.20 1.46
CA LEU A 459 6.16 -6.14 1.21
C LEU A 459 6.60 -7.23 0.22
N ASP A 460 6.08 -8.44 0.35
CA ASP A 460 6.38 -9.54 -0.56
C ASP A 460 5.95 -9.23 -1.99
N LEU A 461 4.76 -8.66 -2.19
CA LEU A 461 4.30 -8.24 -3.52
C LEU A 461 5.16 -7.12 -4.09
N PHE A 462 5.52 -6.10 -3.31
CA PHE A 462 6.40 -5.04 -3.79
C PHE A 462 7.80 -5.56 -4.13
N ASN A 463 8.35 -6.50 -3.36
CA ASN A 463 9.62 -7.15 -3.69
C ASN A 463 9.55 -7.95 -5.01
N GLN A 464 8.43 -8.62 -5.28
CA GLN A 464 8.21 -9.29 -6.57
C GLN A 464 8.18 -8.31 -7.75
N ILE A 465 7.60 -7.13 -7.56
CA ILE A 465 7.60 -6.06 -8.57
C ILE A 465 9.02 -5.54 -8.79
N LYS A 466 9.78 -5.29 -7.71
CA LYS A 466 11.15 -4.79 -7.77
C LYS A 466 12.10 -5.70 -8.56
N ILE A 467 11.94 -7.03 -8.46
CA ILE A 467 12.73 -7.99 -9.25
C ILE A 467 12.54 -7.78 -10.77
N LYS A 468 11.36 -7.30 -11.19
CA LYS A 468 11.01 -7.10 -12.60
C LYS A 468 11.29 -5.68 -13.08
N HIS A 469 11.07 -4.72 -12.20
CA HIS A 469 11.27 -3.30 -12.45
C HIS A 469 12.17 -2.74 -11.34
N GLU A 470 13.47 -2.90 -11.52
CA GLU A 470 14.47 -2.50 -10.52
C GLU A 470 14.44 -0.98 -10.23
N ASP A 471 14.03 -0.18 -11.22
CA ASP A 471 14.00 1.28 -11.16
C ASP A 471 12.60 1.86 -10.87
N ASP A 472 11.61 1.03 -10.54
CA ASP A 472 10.26 1.54 -10.23
C ASP A 472 10.24 2.25 -8.87
N ARG A 473 10.23 3.58 -8.92
CA ARG A 473 10.43 4.45 -7.75
C ARG A 473 9.32 4.32 -6.72
N ASP A 474 8.07 4.19 -7.17
CA ASP A 474 6.92 4.02 -6.28
C ASP A 474 7.04 2.73 -5.47
N THR A 475 7.36 1.61 -6.13
CA THR A 475 7.60 0.32 -5.47
C THR A 475 8.73 0.40 -4.44
N ILE A 476 9.85 1.06 -4.79
CA ILE A 476 10.98 1.24 -3.87
C ILE A 476 10.57 2.04 -2.63
N GLY A 477 9.80 3.12 -2.80
CA GLY A 477 9.31 3.94 -1.68
C GLY A 477 8.43 3.15 -0.71
N PHE A 478 7.49 2.35 -1.24
CA PHE A 478 6.65 1.48 -0.40
C PHE A 478 7.45 0.41 0.34
N ILE A 479 8.48 -0.19 -0.30
CA ILE A 479 9.37 -1.16 0.37
C ILE A 479 10.10 -0.51 1.55
N TYR A 480 10.63 0.70 1.36
CA TYR A 480 11.30 1.42 2.44
C TYR A 480 10.37 1.80 3.57
N LEU A 481 9.15 2.24 3.25
CA LEU A 481 8.11 2.53 4.22
C LEU A 481 7.77 1.29 5.05
N LEU A 482 7.51 0.17 4.38
CA LEU A 482 7.18 -1.11 5.00
C LEU A 482 8.33 -1.66 5.87
N ASN A 483 9.57 -1.61 5.39
CA ASN A 483 10.73 -2.02 6.20
C ASN A 483 10.96 -1.11 7.41
N SER A 484 10.65 0.18 7.30
CA SER A 484 10.70 1.12 8.44
C SER A 484 9.63 0.77 9.48
N ILE A 485 8.46 0.30 9.06
CA ILE A 485 7.35 -0.09 9.94
C ILE A 485 7.64 -1.47 10.58
N ILE A 486 8.02 -2.47 9.79
CA ILE A 486 8.17 -3.88 10.22
C ILE A 486 9.45 -4.07 11.05
N ASP A 487 10.60 -3.63 10.52
CA ASP A 487 11.91 -3.93 11.10
C ASP A 487 12.49 -2.74 11.89
N LYS A 488 11.78 -1.60 11.94
CA LYS A 488 12.25 -0.33 12.55
C LYS A 488 13.61 0.11 12.02
N GLN A 489 13.89 -0.20 10.75
CA GLN A 489 15.16 0.15 10.13
C GLN A 489 15.27 1.65 9.84
N LEU A 490 16.41 2.23 10.23
CA LEU A 490 16.72 3.63 10.00
C LEU A 490 17.34 3.80 8.61
N ILE A 491 16.71 4.64 7.78
CA ILE A 491 17.21 4.96 6.43
C ILE A 491 18.11 6.19 6.54
N PRO A 492 19.37 6.16 6.07
CA PRO A 492 20.26 7.33 6.09
C PRO A 492 19.59 8.54 5.43
N TYR A 493 19.73 9.72 6.04
CA TYR A 493 19.03 10.93 5.63
C TYR A 493 19.22 11.29 4.15
N ASP A 494 20.43 11.15 3.61
CA ASP A 494 20.72 11.47 2.21
C ASP A 494 19.98 10.53 1.23
N LYS A 495 19.91 9.24 1.57
CA LYS A 495 19.15 8.24 0.80
C LYS A 495 17.64 8.45 0.94
N LEU A 496 17.19 8.80 2.14
CA LEU A 496 15.79 9.15 2.38
C LEU A 496 15.36 10.32 1.51
N LYS A 497 16.22 11.34 1.37
CA LYS A 497 15.97 12.49 0.50
C LYS A 497 15.87 12.10 -0.97
N GLU A 498 16.77 11.25 -1.44
CA GLU A 498 16.76 10.74 -2.81
C GLU A 498 15.46 9.99 -3.13
N VAL A 499 15.05 9.06 -2.26
CA VAL A 499 13.84 8.26 -2.42
C VAL A 499 12.58 9.12 -2.31
N ALA A 500 12.54 10.03 -1.33
CA ALA A 500 11.36 10.83 -1.05
C ALA A 500 10.97 11.70 -2.23
N THR A 501 11.92 12.33 -2.96
CA THR A 501 11.66 13.22 -4.12
C THR A 501 10.93 12.60 -5.32
N SER A 502 10.58 11.32 -5.22
CA SER A 502 9.97 10.55 -6.28
C SER A 502 8.66 9.88 -5.87
N PHE A 503 8.16 10.16 -4.67
CA PHE A 503 7.04 9.44 -4.07
C PHE A 503 5.77 10.30 -4.12
N GLN A 504 4.60 9.72 -4.37
CA GLN A 504 3.36 10.51 -4.32
C GLN A 504 2.89 10.79 -2.87
N PHE A 505 3.40 10.04 -1.88
CA PHE A 505 3.09 10.16 -0.44
C PHE A 505 4.32 10.63 0.39
N GLU A 506 5.11 11.57 -0.15
CA GLU A 506 6.43 11.97 0.41
C GLU A 506 6.46 12.31 1.92
N PRO A 507 5.46 13.00 2.51
CA PRO A 507 5.54 13.42 3.92
C PRO A 507 5.58 12.26 4.91
N ASP A 508 4.86 11.17 4.65
CA ASP A 508 4.69 10.07 5.61
C ASP A 508 6.00 9.34 5.89
N LEU A 509 6.82 9.14 4.85
CA LEU A 509 8.12 8.50 5.00
C LEU A 509 9.07 9.32 5.87
N TRP A 510 9.04 10.66 5.71
CA TRP A 510 9.80 11.59 6.56
C TRP A 510 9.30 11.56 8.00
N LEU A 511 7.99 11.54 8.23
CA LEU A 511 7.39 11.49 9.56
C LEU A 511 7.75 10.20 10.30
N ILE A 512 7.65 9.04 9.66
CA ILE A 512 8.01 7.74 10.28
C ILE A 512 9.49 7.72 10.65
N GLN A 513 10.36 8.19 9.76
CA GLN A 513 11.80 8.26 10.05
C GLN A 513 12.10 9.26 11.17
N ALA A 514 11.35 10.37 11.26
CA ALA A 514 11.48 11.30 12.38
C ALA A 514 11.12 10.64 13.72
N ILE A 515 10.00 9.91 13.76
CA ILE A 515 9.53 9.20 14.96
C ILE A 515 10.52 8.12 15.40
N LEU A 516 11.04 7.31 14.47
CA LEU A 516 12.02 6.26 14.81
C LEU A 516 13.33 6.85 15.39
N ARG A 517 13.74 8.02 14.91
CA ARG A 517 14.99 8.69 15.31
C ARG A 517 14.87 9.50 16.61
N GLN A 518 13.66 9.88 17.01
CA GLN A 518 13.46 10.80 18.14
C GLN A 518 13.87 10.21 19.50
N GLY A 519 13.84 8.88 19.64
CA GLY A 519 14.24 8.18 20.87
C GLY A 519 15.74 8.18 21.12
N ASN A 520 16.57 8.35 20.09
CA ASN A 520 18.02 8.35 20.20
C ASN A 520 18.53 9.79 20.41
N LEU A 521 19.14 10.07 21.57
CA LEU A 521 19.66 11.42 21.91
C LEU A 521 20.63 11.98 20.86
N SER A 522 21.45 11.14 20.23
CA SER A 522 22.39 11.55 19.17
C SER A 522 21.70 11.91 17.84
N GLU A 523 20.48 11.43 17.61
CA GLU A 523 19.76 11.58 16.34
C GLU A 523 18.60 12.58 16.41
N GLN A 524 18.32 13.17 17.58
CA GLN A 524 17.23 14.15 17.76
C GLN A 524 17.31 15.34 16.78
N LEU A 525 18.53 15.78 16.42
CA LEU A 525 18.72 16.82 15.41
C LEU A 525 18.33 16.36 14.00
N ILE A 526 18.57 15.09 13.67
CA ILE A 526 18.17 14.50 12.38
C ILE A 526 16.65 14.30 12.36
N ALA A 527 16.07 13.84 13.47
CA ALA A 527 14.62 13.73 13.62
C ALA A 527 13.91 15.07 13.38
N LEU A 528 14.44 16.17 13.96
CA LEU A 528 13.93 17.51 13.69
C LEU A 528 14.04 17.90 12.21
N LYS A 529 15.16 17.61 11.53
CA LYS A 529 15.29 17.87 10.09
C LYS A 529 14.24 17.12 9.28
N CYS A 530 13.96 15.86 9.63
CA CYS A 530 12.90 15.08 8.97
C CYS A 530 11.52 15.70 9.21
N TYR A 531 11.21 16.12 10.43
CA TYR A 531 9.94 16.80 10.72
C TYR A 531 9.78 18.12 9.95
N HIS A 532 10.82 18.96 9.86
CA HIS A 532 10.76 20.19 9.07
C HIS A 532 10.52 19.92 7.59
N HIS A 533 11.23 18.96 7.00
CA HIS A 533 10.98 18.61 5.61
C HIS A 533 9.56 18.07 5.38
N ALA A 534 9.04 17.24 6.29
CA ALA A 534 7.66 16.79 6.19
C ALA A 534 6.67 17.96 6.25
N LEU A 535 6.90 18.95 7.14
CA LEU A 535 6.07 20.16 7.22
C LEU A 535 6.15 21.00 5.95
N ASP A 536 7.35 21.26 5.43
CA ASP A 536 7.54 22.02 4.19
C ASP A 536 6.75 21.38 3.02
N LEU A 537 6.71 20.05 2.97
CA LEU A 537 5.97 19.30 1.96
C LEU A 537 4.45 19.36 2.18
N LEU A 538 3.98 19.23 3.43
CA LEU A 538 2.56 19.36 3.76
C LEU A 538 2.03 20.77 3.46
N GLU A 539 2.82 21.80 3.78
CA GLU A 539 2.49 23.21 3.49
C GLU A 539 2.45 23.49 1.98
N GLN A 540 3.38 22.92 1.20
CA GLN A 540 3.35 23.01 -0.27
C GLN A 540 2.12 22.34 -0.89
N ALA A 541 1.63 21.28 -0.26
CA ALA A 541 0.48 20.50 -0.73
C ALA A 541 -0.87 21.05 -0.22
N ASP A 542 -0.88 22.11 0.59
CA ASP A 542 -2.08 22.68 1.24
C ASP A 542 -2.85 21.62 2.07
N ILE A 543 -2.12 20.68 2.69
CA ILE A 543 -2.68 19.63 3.54
C ILE A 543 -2.65 20.10 4.99
N GLU A 544 -3.76 19.92 5.71
CA GLU A 544 -3.85 20.27 7.13
C GLU A 544 -2.82 19.47 7.94
N VAL A 545 -1.95 20.19 8.66
CA VAL A 545 -0.89 19.58 9.45
C VAL A 545 -1.48 19.01 10.75
N ASN A 546 -1.21 17.73 11.01
CA ASN A 546 -1.58 17.12 12.28
C ASN A 546 -0.80 17.75 13.45
N HIS A 547 -1.53 18.17 14.47
CA HIS A 547 -1.01 18.93 15.61
C HIS A 547 0.03 18.14 16.42
N SER A 548 -0.04 16.80 16.37
CA SER A 548 0.94 15.89 16.97
C SER A 548 2.36 16.10 16.45
N ILE A 549 2.53 16.53 15.18
CA ILE A 549 3.84 16.84 14.59
C ILE A 549 4.48 17.99 15.36
N TYR A 550 3.72 19.07 15.58
CA TYR A 550 4.18 20.23 16.35
C TYR A 550 4.44 19.88 17.81
N THR A 551 3.62 19.02 18.43
CA THR A 551 3.86 18.53 19.80
C THR A 551 5.19 17.77 19.92
N ASN A 552 5.48 16.87 18.97
CA ASN A 552 6.73 16.10 18.96
C ASN A 552 7.94 17.01 18.74
N MET A 553 7.85 17.96 17.79
CA MET A 553 8.92 18.94 17.55
C MET A 553 9.16 19.84 18.76
N SER A 554 8.09 20.29 19.44
CA SER A 554 8.18 21.06 20.68
C SER A 554 8.95 20.29 21.75
N SER A 555 8.61 19.02 21.96
CA SER A 555 9.30 18.16 22.93
C SER A 555 10.77 17.96 22.58
N LEU A 556 11.11 17.83 21.30
CA LEU A 556 12.50 17.69 20.83
C LEU A 556 13.30 18.99 20.98
N TYR A 557 12.70 20.15 20.70
CA TYR A 557 13.34 21.43 20.94
C TYR A 557 13.56 21.69 22.43
N HIS A 558 12.60 21.26 23.27
CA HIS A 558 12.71 21.31 24.72
C HIS A 558 13.86 20.43 25.21
N SER A 559 13.99 19.19 24.75
CA SER A 559 15.08 18.28 25.15
C SER A 559 16.47 18.79 24.73
N LEU A 560 16.54 19.57 23.64
CA LEU A 560 17.78 20.20 23.17
C LEU A 560 18.09 21.55 23.86
N GLY A 561 17.28 21.99 24.82
CA GLY A 561 17.45 23.27 25.53
C GLY A 561 17.11 24.51 24.68
N LYS A 562 16.48 24.34 23.52
CA LYS A 562 16.07 25.43 22.61
C LYS A 562 14.68 25.92 22.98
N LEU A 563 14.57 26.55 24.15
CA LEU A 563 13.29 26.93 24.76
C LEU A 563 12.42 27.85 23.89
N PRO A 564 12.93 28.89 23.21
CA PRO A 564 12.08 29.75 22.37
C PRO A 564 11.42 29.01 21.20
N GLN A 565 12.14 28.07 20.58
CA GLN A 565 11.61 27.22 19.52
C GLN A 565 10.62 26.19 20.08
N ALA A 566 10.92 25.61 21.26
CA ALA A 566 9.98 24.71 21.93
C ALA A 566 8.64 25.41 22.19
N LEU A 567 8.67 26.62 22.73
CA LEU A 567 7.47 27.42 22.99
C LEU A 567 6.69 27.73 21.71
N SER A 568 7.37 28.14 20.63
CA SER A 568 6.69 28.48 19.39
C SER A 568 5.96 27.28 18.77
N TYR A 569 6.60 26.09 18.75
CA TYR A 569 5.97 24.87 18.26
C TYR A 569 4.89 24.33 19.20
N CYS A 570 5.04 24.52 20.52
CA CYS A 570 4.00 24.19 21.49
C CYS A 570 2.73 25.02 21.26
N ILE A 571 2.89 26.33 21.02
CA ILE A 571 1.76 27.22 20.70
C ILE A 571 1.07 26.78 19.39
N LYS A 572 1.85 26.40 18.36
CA LYS A 572 1.32 25.88 17.09
C LYS A 572 0.56 24.57 17.23
N SER A 573 0.79 23.80 18.31
CA SER A 573 0.07 22.54 18.52
C SER A 573 -1.34 22.71 19.08
N PHE A 574 -1.76 23.93 19.47
CA PHE A 574 -3.14 24.17 19.89
C PHE A 574 -4.07 24.27 18.68
N PRO A 575 -5.19 23.53 18.67
CA PRO A 575 -6.15 23.59 17.58
C PRO A 575 -6.80 24.96 17.46
N THR A 576 -6.69 25.57 16.27
CA THR A 576 -7.31 26.86 15.94
C THR A 576 -8.79 26.72 15.58
N HIS A 577 -9.23 25.52 15.17
CA HIS A 577 -10.62 25.16 14.89
C HIS A 577 -10.90 23.70 15.30
N ILE A 578 -11.93 23.46 16.12
CA ILE A 578 -12.45 22.10 16.38
C ILE A 578 -13.34 21.75 15.19
N ASN A 579 -12.76 21.23 14.12
CA ASN A 579 -13.52 20.66 13.01
C ASN A 579 -13.74 19.17 13.28
N ASN A 580 -14.99 18.81 13.60
CA ASN A 580 -15.51 17.44 13.65
C ASN A 580 -15.74 16.87 12.24
N SER A 581 -14.78 17.02 11.32
CA SER A 581 -14.85 16.43 9.98
C SER A 581 -13.79 15.36 9.82
N ASN A 582 -14.15 14.15 10.24
CA ASN A 582 -13.56 12.91 9.76
C ASN A 582 -13.60 12.86 8.24
N THR A 583 -12.45 12.92 7.57
CA THR A 583 -12.20 12.24 6.28
C THR A 583 -10.71 11.95 6.12
N ASP A 584 -10.39 10.66 6.08
CA ASP A 584 -9.17 9.97 5.60
C ASP A 584 -7.83 10.21 6.33
N VAL A 585 -7.42 9.38 7.31
CA VAL A 585 -6.94 7.97 7.26
C VAL A 585 -5.57 7.89 6.57
N ILE A 586 -4.46 7.68 7.29
CA ILE A 586 -3.90 6.32 7.49
C ILE A 586 -3.15 6.13 8.83
N PHE A 587 -2.67 7.17 9.51
CA PHE A 587 -2.02 7.02 10.82
C PHE A 587 -2.96 7.36 11.98
N ARG A 588 -3.95 6.48 12.22
CA ARG A 588 -4.40 6.29 13.60
C ARG A 588 -3.19 5.77 14.38
N SER A 589 -2.57 6.67 15.13
CA SER A 589 -1.52 6.40 16.10
C SER A 589 -2.06 5.46 17.18
N SER A 590 -1.98 4.15 16.93
CA SER A 590 -2.26 3.12 17.94
C SER A 590 -1.24 1.98 17.89
N GLU A 591 -0.09 2.15 17.22
CA GLU A 591 0.97 1.12 17.17
C GLU A 591 2.33 1.63 17.66
N PHE A 592 2.34 2.71 18.44
CA PHE A 592 3.37 2.96 19.47
C PHE A 592 2.77 2.74 20.86
N GLU A 593 2.10 1.60 21.04
CA GLU A 593 1.83 1.04 22.36
C GLU A 593 3.19 0.74 23.02
N GLY A 594 3.54 1.55 24.02
CA GLY A 594 4.81 1.46 24.73
C GLY A 594 5.20 2.71 25.49
N ILE A 595 4.54 3.86 25.29
CA ILE A 595 4.79 5.09 26.08
C ILE A 595 3.50 5.74 26.62
N PHE A 596 2.32 5.31 26.18
CA PHE A 596 1.03 5.84 26.64
C PHE A 596 0.24 4.76 27.37
N TYR A 597 -0.16 5.03 28.62
CA TYR A 597 -1.13 4.22 29.35
C TYR A 597 -2.52 4.47 28.74
N GLU A 598 -3.14 3.44 28.17
CA GLU A 598 -4.57 3.47 27.85
C GLU A 598 -5.40 3.36 29.14
N TRP A 599 -6.39 4.23 29.30
CA TRP A 599 -7.49 4.05 30.24
C TRP A 599 -8.76 3.74 29.46
N LYS A 600 -9.55 2.77 29.96
CA LYS A 600 -10.89 2.43 29.47
C LYS A 600 -11.93 3.17 30.31
N ASP A 601 -12.85 3.88 29.65
CA ASP A 601 -14.05 4.42 30.29
C ASP A 601 -14.99 3.27 30.73
N THR A 602 -15.47 3.34 31.98
CA THR A 602 -16.61 2.52 32.44
C THR A 602 -17.90 3.33 32.28
N LEU A 603 -18.67 3.01 31.24
CA LEU A 603 -20.00 3.58 31.01
C LEU A 603 -21.01 3.01 32.02
N ILE A 604 -21.80 3.88 32.64
CA ILE A 604 -22.89 3.50 33.56
C ILE A 604 -24.19 4.11 33.04
N ASP A 605 -25.21 3.28 32.81
CA ASP A 605 -26.51 3.75 32.33
C ASP A 605 -27.33 4.43 33.44
N CYS A 606 -28.06 5.50 33.09
CA CYS A 606 -28.83 6.31 34.03
C CYS A 606 -30.32 6.35 33.67
N TYR A 607 -31.21 6.09 34.64
CA TYR A 607 -32.66 5.93 34.40
C TYR A 607 -33.53 6.64 35.45
N ARG A 608 -33.48 7.99 35.50
CA ARG A 608 -34.61 8.92 35.77
C ARG A 608 -34.14 10.25 36.35
N VAL A 609 -34.74 11.32 35.84
CA VAL A 609 -34.75 12.66 36.42
C VAL A 609 -36.12 12.85 37.09
N ASP A 610 -36.16 13.26 38.36
CA ASP A 610 -37.42 13.64 39.01
C ASP A 610 -37.81 15.09 38.71
N GLU A 611 -39.07 15.46 38.93
CA GLU A 611 -39.63 16.80 38.59
C GLU A 611 -38.98 17.96 39.38
N LEU A 612 -38.10 17.67 40.33
CA LEU A 612 -37.33 18.64 41.11
C LEU A 612 -35.86 18.74 40.65
N GLY A 613 -35.48 18.03 39.59
CA GLY A 613 -34.13 18.09 39.00
C GLY A 613 -33.10 17.16 39.65
N ASN A 614 -33.52 16.20 40.48
CA ASN A 614 -32.59 15.22 41.05
C ASN A 614 -32.42 14.04 40.08
N ILE A 615 -31.17 13.65 39.82
CA ILE A 615 -30.81 12.50 38.97
C ILE A 615 -30.54 11.31 39.87
N ARG A 616 -31.23 10.18 39.64
CA ARG A 616 -31.00 8.93 40.39
C ARG A 616 -30.28 7.92 39.50
N PHE A 617 -29.18 7.36 40.02
CA PHE A 617 -28.44 6.25 39.42
C PHE A 617 -28.91 4.93 40.06
N ILE A 618 -29.17 3.91 39.25
CA ILE A 618 -29.41 2.53 39.72
C ILE A 618 -28.29 1.67 39.16
N ILE A 619 -27.38 1.23 40.01
CA ILE A 619 -26.28 0.34 39.61
C ILE A 619 -26.79 -1.10 39.73
N CYS A 620 -27.09 -1.75 38.61
CA CYS A 620 -27.44 -3.17 38.62
C CYS A 620 -26.17 -4.01 38.85
N ASN A 621 -26.10 -4.67 39.99
CA ASN A 621 -25.07 -5.68 40.28
C ASN A 621 -25.15 -6.80 39.25
N ASN A 622 -24.25 -6.78 38.26
CA ASN A 622 -23.77 -8.00 37.63
C ASN A 622 -22.26 -7.89 37.37
N SER A 623 -21.53 -8.67 38.18
CA SER A 623 -20.11 -9.02 38.14
C SER A 623 -19.06 -7.90 38.31
N THR A 624 -18.44 -7.91 39.51
CA THR A 624 -17.07 -7.46 39.85
C THR A 624 -16.77 -6.00 40.18
N LEU A 625 -17.76 -5.16 40.48
CA LEU A 625 -17.50 -3.80 41.00
C LEU A 625 -18.25 -3.55 42.31
N HIS A 626 -17.50 -3.40 43.40
CA HIS A 626 -18.03 -2.95 44.69
C HIS A 626 -18.24 -1.43 44.64
N VAL A 627 -19.47 -0.98 44.89
CA VAL A 627 -19.89 0.43 44.79
C VAL A 627 -19.05 1.37 45.67
N GLU A 628 -18.53 0.88 46.80
CA GLU A 628 -17.66 1.65 47.70
C GLU A 628 -16.25 1.92 47.15
N SER A 629 -15.85 1.29 46.04
CA SER A 629 -14.49 1.45 45.48
C SER A 629 -14.37 2.47 44.34
N CYS A 630 -15.46 3.13 43.92
CA CYS A 630 -15.44 3.94 42.69
C CYS A 630 -16.04 5.35 42.76
N LEU A 631 -16.78 5.73 43.82
CA LEU A 631 -17.42 7.05 43.92
C LEU A 631 -17.38 7.57 45.37
N HIS A 632 -16.82 8.76 45.58
CA HIS A 632 -16.69 9.45 46.86
C HIS A 632 -17.45 10.79 46.86
N ILE A 633 -17.84 11.25 48.06
CA ILE A 633 -18.37 12.60 48.24
C ILE A 633 -17.26 13.61 47.90
N GLY A 634 -17.52 14.45 46.92
CA GLY A 634 -16.61 15.45 46.37
C GLY A 634 -16.19 15.16 44.93
N ASP A 635 -16.41 13.94 44.42
CA ASP A 635 -16.06 13.55 43.07
C ASP A 635 -16.89 14.30 42.03
N ASP A 636 -16.24 14.66 40.91
CA ASP A 636 -16.87 15.31 39.77
C ASP A 636 -17.42 14.25 38.80
N ILE A 637 -18.74 14.21 38.61
CA ILE A 637 -19.42 13.35 37.64
C ILE A 637 -19.77 14.19 36.42
N ARG A 638 -19.43 13.67 35.24
CA ARG A 638 -19.75 14.29 33.96
C ARG A 638 -21.02 13.70 33.38
N LEU A 639 -22.03 14.53 33.19
CA LEU A 639 -23.30 14.21 32.53
C LEU A 639 -23.37 15.01 31.23
N ASN A 640 -23.02 14.37 30.11
CA ASN A 640 -22.81 15.05 28.83
C ASN A 640 -21.82 16.22 28.98
N ASP A 641 -22.29 17.46 28.84
CA ASP A 641 -21.47 18.68 28.92
C ASP A 641 -21.47 19.36 30.31
N ILE A 642 -22.12 18.76 31.31
CA ILE A 642 -22.28 19.35 32.64
C ILE A 642 -21.50 18.53 33.67
N ILE A 643 -20.58 19.19 34.37
CA ILE A 643 -19.82 18.62 35.49
C ILE A 643 -20.56 18.91 36.79
N CYS A 644 -20.88 17.86 37.54
CA CYS A 644 -21.61 17.93 38.80
C CYS A 644 -20.78 17.33 39.93
N LYS A 645 -20.79 17.95 41.12
CA LYS A 645 -20.13 17.39 42.31
C LYS A 645 -21.04 16.48 43.11
N VAL A 646 -20.52 15.31 43.49
CA VAL A 646 -21.18 14.40 44.43
C VAL A 646 -21.15 15.02 45.82
N GLN A 647 -22.28 15.51 46.34
CA GLN A 647 -22.32 16.10 47.68
C GLN A 647 -22.74 15.13 48.80
N LEU A 648 -23.43 14.04 48.45
CA LEU A 648 -23.93 13.08 49.44
C LEU A 648 -24.07 11.69 48.81
N ILE A 649 -23.65 10.66 49.56
CA ILE A 649 -23.84 9.24 49.21
C ILE A 649 -24.61 8.62 50.38
N GLU A 650 -25.88 8.29 50.17
CA GLU A 650 -26.74 7.66 51.18
C GLU A 650 -26.90 6.17 50.89
N SER A 651 -26.16 5.32 51.61
CA SER A 651 -26.34 3.87 51.56
C SER A 651 -27.45 3.44 52.53
N ASN A 652 -28.69 3.49 52.08
CA ASN A 652 -29.74 2.61 52.59
C ASN A 652 -30.22 1.87 51.35
N ASP A 653 -29.87 0.60 51.16
CA ASP A 653 -30.13 -0.16 49.92
C ASP A 653 -31.40 0.30 49.17
N ILE A 654 -31.38 0.95 48.00
CA ILE A 654 -30.31 1.58 47.20
C ILE A 654 -30.93 2.84 46.59
N VAL A 655 -30.89 3.98 47.27
CA VAL A 655 -31.13 5.31 46.67
C VAL A 655 -30.32 6.36 47.42
N CYS A 656 -29.17 6.75 46.87
CA CYS A 656 -28.44 7.92 47.35
C CYS A 656 -29.12 9.19 46.81
N LYS A 657 -29.50 10.15 47.68
CA LYS A 657 -29.99 11.48 47.28
C LYS A 657 -28.96 12.57 47.59
N GLY A 658 -28.76 13.52 46.69
CA GLY A 658 -27.98 14.75 46.94
C GLY A 658 -28.61 15.97 46.24
N HIS A 659 -28.54 17.15 46.86
CA HIS A 659 -29.11 18.41 46.37
C HIS A 659 -28.02 19.41 45.89
N LEU A 660 -28.37 20.35 44.99
CA LEU A 660 -27.46 21.28 44.27
C LEU A 660 -27.95 22.74 44.33
N ILE A 661 -27.06 23.74 44.54
CA ILE A 661 -27.31 25.17 44.24
C ILE A 661 -26.05 25.90 43.72
N ASN A 662 -26.24 26.73 42.68
CA ASN A 662 -25.30 27.61 41.97
C ASN A 662 -25.02 28.95 42.68
N TYR A 663 -23.85 29.58 42.47
CA TYR A 663 -23.71 31.05 42.32
C TYR A 663 -22.35 31.48 41.67
N LEU A 664 -22.44 32.45 40.75
CA LEU A 664 -21.45 33.39 40.17
C LEU A 664 -22.01 34.84 40.42
N PRO A 665 -21.39 36.03 40.14
CA PRO A 665 -20.06 36.42 39.59
C PRO A 665 -19.45 37.75 40.23
N LEU A 666 -18.52 38.41 39.51
CA LEU A 666 -17.96 39.81 39.58
C LEU A 666 -16.60 40.04 40.32
N ASN A 667 -15.64 40.87 39.89
CA ASN A 667 -15.47 41.73 38.70
C ASN A 667 -14.02 42.19 38.46
N GLU A 668 -13.76 42.54 37.20
CA GLU A 668 -12.76 43.42 36.57
C GLU A 668 -11.80 44.30 37.41
N ASN A 669 -10.49 44.11 37.23
CA ASN A 669 -9.55 45.04 36.58
C ASN A 669 -8.10 44.60 36.87
N ILE A 670 -7.29 44.50 35.81
CA ILE A 670 -5.84 44.75 35.71
C ILE A 670 -5.42 44.18 34.33
N ARG A 671 -5.51 45.02 33.31
CA ARG A 671 -4.77 44.92 32.05
C ARG A 671 -3.35 45.42 32.37
N ILE A 672 -2.29 44.68 32.06
CA ILE A 672 -1.41 44.77 30.87
C ILE A 672 -0.37 43.64 31.13
N PHE A 673 -0.21 42.51 30.44
CA PHE A 673 -0.44 42.06 29.07
C PHE A 673 -1.34 40.80 29.07
N ARG A 674 -2.65 40.97 28.79
CA ARG A 674 -3.66 39.89 28.80
C ARG A 674 -4.02 39.45 27.37
N LYS A 675 -3.15 38.68 26.74
CA LYS A 675 -3.51 37.69 25.71
C LYS A 675 -2.58 36.48 25.89
N SER A 676 -2.49 35.98 27.11
CA SER A 676 -2.08 34.61 27.35
C SER A 676 -3.21 33.74 26.81
N ILE A 677 -2.89 32.87 25.85
CA ILE A 677 -3.75 31.75 25.49
C ILE A 677 -3.79 30.89 26.75
N ILE A 678 -4.85 31.03 27.57
CA ILE A 678 -5.29 29.92 28.39
C ILE A 678 -6.10 29.09 27.39
N PRO A 679 -5.56 27.98 26.87
CA PRO A 679 -6.31 27.15 25.94
C PRO A 679 -7.59 26.68 26.65
N ASN A 680 -8.70 26.58 25.90
CA ASN A 680 -9.86 25.88 26.41
C ASN A 680 -9.41 24.46 26.78
N PHE A 681 -9.46 24.12 28.08
CA PHE A 681 -9.07 22.81 28.56
C PHE A 681 -10.09 21.78 28.09
N SER A 682 -9.62 20.82 27.31
CA SER A 682 -10.33 19.63 26.86
C SER A 682 -9.44 18.42 27.09
N ASP A 683 -10.05 17.24 27.25
CA ASP A 683 -9.31 15.97 27.39
C ASP A 683 -8.32 15.72 26.24
N SER A 684 -8.54 16.35 25.08
CA SER A 684 -7.68 16.27 23.90
C SER A 684 -6.36 17.05 23.99
N ASN A 685 -6.25 18.07 24.86
CA ASN A 685 -5.13 19.02 24.85
C ASN A 685 -4.21 18.93 26.08
N VAL A 686 -4.44 17.94 26.95
CA VAL A 686 -3.73 17.74 28.23
C VAL A 686 -2.22 17.68 28.06
N THR A 687 -1.75 16.87 27.11
CA THR A 687 -0.32 16.69 26.81
C THR A 687 0.34 17.98 26.34
N ILE A 688 -0.37 18.79 25.55
CA ILE A 688 0.12 20.07 25.05
C ILE A 688 0.24 21.07 26.21
N CYS A 689 -0.79 21.18 27.04
CA CYS A 689 -0.79 22.04 28.23
C CYS A 689 0.30 21.67 29.23
N PHE A 690 0.54 20.37 29.44
CA PHE A 690 1.60 19.88 30.32
C PHE A 690 2.99 20.22 29.78
N ASN A 691 3.21 20.02 28.48
CA ASN A 691 4.47 20.40 27.83
C ASN A 691 4.70 21.91 27.85
N LEU A 692 3.64 22.72 27.70
CA LEU A 692 3.71 24.18 27.83
C LEU A 692 4.11 24.61 29.25
N ALA A 693 3.53 23.98 30.28
CA ALA A 693 3.86 24.25 31.67
C ALA A 693 5.33 23.95 31.97
N ARG A 694 5.86 22.84 31.43
CA ARG A 694 7.29 22.50 31.52
C ARG A 694 8.19 23.52 30.82
N ILE A 695 7.81 23.97 29.62
CA ILE A 695 8.56 25.00 28.91
C ILE A 695 8.58 26.31 29.74
N PHE A 696 7.47 26.70 30.35
CA PHE A 696 7.44 27.89 31.22
C PHE A 696 8.25 27.71 32.51
N GLU A 697 8.25 26.50 33.09
CA GLU A 697 9.09 26.15 34.24
C GLU A 697 10.57 26.34 33.89
N ASP A 698 11.05 25.76 32.78
CA ASP A 698 12.44 25.84 32.34
C ASP A 698 12.84 27.25 31.86
N MET A 699 11.89 28.06 31.41
CA MET A 699 12.09 29.49 31.11
C MET A 699 12.14 30.39 32.36
N GLY A 700 11.90 29.85 33.56
CA GLY A 700 11.83 30.61 34.80
C GLY A 700 10.50 31.35 35.03
N ASN A 701 9.51 31.21 34.14
CA ASN A 701 8.16 31.75 34.31
C ASN A 701 7.31 30.83 35.21
N THR A 702 7.75 30.72 36.46
CA THR A 702 7.19 29.83 37.47
C THR A 702 5.72 30.10 37.77
N LYS A 703 5.28 31.37 37.76
CA LYS A 703 3.87 31.72 38.01
C LYS A 703 2.94 31.12 36.96
N SER A 704 3.27 31.30 35.68
CA SER A 704 2.44 30.77 34.58
C SER A 704 2.48 29.24 34.52
N ALA A 705 3.64 28.64 34.82
CA ALA A 705 3.77 27.18 34.94
C ALA A 705 2.87 26.62 36.06
N MET A 706 2.86 27.26 37.24
CA MET A 706 2.00 26.85 38.35
C MET A 706 0.51 26.97 38.01
N GLU A 707 0.10 28.06 37.37
CA GLU A 707 -1.29 28.24 36.92
C GLU A 707 -1.72 27.09 36.00
N LEU A 708 -0.90 26.74 35.00
CA LEU A 708 -1.19 25.64 34.08
C LEU A 708 -1.25 24.27 34.77
N TYR A 709 -0.30 23.97 35.66
CA TYR A 709 -0.33 22.72 36.41
C TYR A 709 -1.56 22.64 37.34
N ILE A 710 -1.98 23.75 37.95
CA ILE A 710 -3.19 23.79 38.80
C ILE A 710 -4.45 23.59 37.95
N GLU A 711 -4.56 24.24 36.79
CA GLU A 711 -5.71 24.03 35.88
C GLU A 711 -5.75 22.59 35.35
N LEU A 712 -4.60 21.99 35.01
CA LEU A 712 -4.50 20.58 34.64
C LEU A 712 -5.01 19.67 35.74
N LEU A 713 -4.69 19.97 37.00
CA LEU A 713 -5.13 19.19 38.15
C LEU A 713 -6.61 19.36 38.48
N LYS A 714 -7.25 20.48 38.10
CA LYS A 714 -8.70 20.63 38.22
C LYS A 714 -9.45 19.67 37.29
N CYS A 715 -8.91 19.46 36.09
CA CYS A 715 -9.51 18.56 35.09
C CYS A 715 -9.06 17.11 35.26
N HIS A 716 -7.82 16.90 35.68
CA HIS A 716 -7.19 15.59 35.87
C HIS A 716 -6.54 15.48 37.27
N PRO A 717 -7.34 15.26 38.33
CA PRO A 717 -6.84 15.21 39.70
C PRO A 717 -5.85 14.07 39.97
N SER A 718 -5.82 13.04 39.12
CA SER A 718 -4.91 11.89 39.22
C SER A 718 -3.54 12.11 38.57
N TYR A 719 -3.29 13.28 37.96
CA TYR A 719 -2.02 13.53 37.26
C TYR A 719 -0.87 13.85 38.23
N ILE A 720 -0.29 12.79 38.81
CA ILE A 720 0.75 12.83 39.86
C ILE A 720 1.92 13.76 39.52
N GLU A 721 2.37 13.71 38.26
CA GLU A 721 3.52 14.51 37.80
C GLU A 721 3.29 16.02 37.97
N CYS A 722 2.05 16.52 37.78
CA CYS A 722 1.74 17.93 37.99
C CYS A 722 1.94 18.35 39.46
N TYR A 723 1.54 17.52 40.42
CA TYR A 723 1.77 17.79 41.84
C TYR A 723 3.26 17.79 42.20
N ILE A 724 4.03 16.86 41.62
CA ILE A 724 5.49 16.78 41.82
C ILE A 724 6.16 18.04 41.28
N ARG A 725 5.80 18.49 40.07
CA ARG A 725 6.30 19.72 39.45
C ARG A 725 5.97 20.95 40.29
N LEU A 726 4.71 21.08 40.75
CA LEU A 726 4.30 22.16 41.66
C LEU A 726 5.10 22.17 42.96
N SER A 727 5.37 21.00 43.55
CA SER A 727 6.21 20.88 44.73
C SER A 727 7.65 21.34 44.48
N ASN A 728 8.23 20.94 43.34
CA ASN A 728 9.59 21.34 42.97
C ASN A 728 9.70 22.85 42.70
N ILE A 729 8.69 23.46 42.07
CA ILE A 729 8.61 24.92 41.93
C ILE A 729 8.55 25.59 43.32
N CYS A 730 7.70 25.11 44.23
CA CYS A 730 7.60 25.64 45.59
C CYS A 730 8.93 25.48 46.36
N LYS A 731 9.62 24.35 46.21
CA LYS A 731 10.97 24.12 46.77
C LYS A 731 11.98 25.11 46.22
N GLY A 732 11.98 25.36 44.90
CA GLY A 732 12.83 26.36 44.26
C GLY A 732 12.59 27.78 44.79
N MET A 733 11.36 28.10 45.16
CA MET A 733 10.99 29.37 45.81
C MET A 733 11.30 29.42 47.32
N GLY A 734 11.81 28.34 47.91
CA GLY A 734 12.06 28.23 49.36
C GLY A 734 10.78 28.02 50.20
N LYS A 735 9.63 27.77 49.57
CA LYS A 735 8.34 27.53 50.24
C LYS A 735 8.15 26.05 50.56
N TYR A 736 8.86 25.57 51.56
CA TYR A 736 8.88 24.14 51.90
C TYR A 736 7.55 23.60 52.42
N ASP A 737 6.74 24.42 53.11
CA ASP A 737 5.43 24.00 53.63
C ASP A 737 4.41 23.76 52.51
N GLU A 738 4.34 24.69 51.55
CA GLU A 738 3.51 24.53 50.34
C GLU A 738 3.98 23.33 49.50
N ALA A 739 5.29 23.13 49.39
CA ALA A 739 5.86 21.96 48.71
C ALA A 739 5.47 20.64 49.36
N SER A 740 5.44 20.60 50.71
CA SER A 740 5.00 19.44 51.48
C SER A 740 3.53 19.14 51.23
N LEU A 741 2.69 20.17 51.20
CA LEU A 741 1.26 20.04 50.90
C LEU A 741 1.00 19.49 49.49
N TRP A 742 1.79 19.90 48.50
CA TRP A 742 1.67 19.35 47.15
C TRP A 742 2.11 17.88 47.07
N LEU A 743 3.16 17.49 47.79
CA LEU A 743 3.59 16.07 47.85
C LEU A 743 2.64 15.20 48.66
N SER A 744 1.94 15.74 49.67
CA SER A 744 0.92 14.98 50.39
C SER A 744 -0.32 14.75 49.54
N ARG A 745 -0.70 15.73 48.71
CA ARG A 745 -1.74 15.55 47.67
C ARG A 745 -1.33 14.52 46.63
N ALA A 746 -0.10 14.56 46.14
CA ALA A 746 0.44 13.54 45.24
C ALA A 746 0.40 12.13 45.86
N ALA A 747 0.77 12.01 47.13
CA ALA A 747 0.76 10.74 47.86
C ALA A 747 -0.65 10.19 48.12
N ALA A 748 -1.66 11.07 48.16
CA ALA A 748 -3.05 10.63 48.23
C ALA A 748 -3.53 9.98 46.92
N VAL A 749 -2.87 10.26 45.79
CA VAL A 749 -3.16 9.64 44.49
C VAL A 749 -2.37 8.34 44.33
N ASP A 750 -1.04 8.39 44.47
CA ASP A 750 -0.16 7.22 44.44
C ASP A 750 1.02 7.43 45.38
N ASP A 751 0.96 6.81 46.56
CA ASP A 751 1.99 6.89 47.59
C ASP A 751 3.28 6.11 47.24
N SER A 752 3.26 5.45 46.09
CA SER A 752 4.18 4.40 45.70
C SER A 752 5.03 4.78 44.48
N ASN A 753 4.73 5.94 43.87
CA ASN A 753 5.46 6.56 42.76
C ASN A 753 6.91 6.91 43.16
N SER A 754 7.89 6.51 42.36
CA SER A 754 9.32 6.69 42.67
C SER A 754 9.77 8.15 42.66
N ASP A 755 9.27 8.97 41.74
CA ASP A 755 9.61 10.38 41.62
C ASP A 755 9.03 11.19 42.79
N LEU A 756 7.81 10.84 43.21
CA LEU A 756 7.19 11.37 44.43
C LEU A 756 8.02 11.06 45.67
N LEU A 757 8.33 9.78 45.91
CA LEU A 757 9.11 9.33 47.07
C LEU A 757 10.49 9.99 47.11
N THR A 758 11.08 10.23 45.94
CA THR A 758 12.36 10.95 45.82
C THR A 758 12.19 12.40 46.24
N CYS A 759 11.15 13.08 45.75
CA CYS A 759 10.86 14.47 46.10
C CYS A 759 10.53 14.66 47.58
N GLN A 760 9.81 13.71 48.18
CA GLN A 760 9.54 13.65 49.63
C GLN A 760 10.82 13.42 50.42
N GLY A 761 11.65 12.44 50.04
CA GLY A 761 12.93 12.18 50.67
C GLY A 761 13.84 13.41 50.66
N ASP A 762 13.92 14.11 49.53
CA ASP A 762 14.72 15.32 49.37
C ASP A 762 14.18 16.49 50.22
N LEU A 763 12.86 16.58 50.41
CA LEU A 763 12.22 17.59 51.24
C LEU A 763 12.42 17.30 52.74
N TYR A 764 12.24 16.06 53.17
CA TYR A 764 12.50 15.62 54.54
C TYR A 764 13.97 15.77 54.92
N SER A 765 14.88 15.44 54.01
CA SER A 765 16.33 15.65 54.16
C SER A 765 16.67 17.12 54.42
N ARG A 766 16.11 18.04 53.62
CA ARG A 766 16.31 19.50 53.79
C ARG A 766 15.69 20.04 55.08
N SER A 767 14.53 19.55 55.48
CA SER A 767 13.84 19.95 56.72
C SER A 767 14.38 19.25 57.98
N LEU A 768 15.51 18.54 57.88
CA LEU A 768 16.17 17.79 58.96
C LEU A 768 15.37 16.60 59.53
N HIS A 769 14.32 16.15 58.85
CA HIS A 769 13.54 14.95 59.17
C HIS A 769 14.19 13.70 58.55
N TRP A 770 15.38 13.36 59.04
CA TRP A 770 16.25 12.36 58.40
C TRP A 770 15.66 10.94 58.40
N ASN A 771 14.89 10.56 59.43
CA ASN A 771 14.32 9.22 59.54
C ASN A 771 13.18 8.98 58.54
N GLU A 772 12.38 10.02 58.29
CA GLU A 772 11.31 10.05 57.29
C GLU A 772 11.90 10.05 55.88
N ALA A 773 12.98 10.80 55.66
CA ALA A 773 13.73 10.78 54.40
C ALA A 773 14.26 9.37 54.11
N LYS A 774 14.87 8.72 55.11
CA LYS A 774 15.36 7.33 55.00
C LYS A 774 14.26 6.36 54.58
N LYS A 775 13.11 6.38 55.27
CA LYS A 775 11.97 5.51 54.95
C LYS A 775 11.52 5.68 53.49
N SER A 776 11.51 6.92 53.01
CA SER A 776 11.11 7.24 51.63
C SER A 776 12.07 6.63 50.60
N TYR A 777 13.39 6.78 50.81
CA TYR A 777 14.39 6.16 49.93
C TYR A 777 14.45 4.62 50.05
N GLU A 778 14.20 4.06 51.24
CA GLU A 778 14.12 2.60 51.42
C GLU A 778 12.92 2.00 50.68
N LYS A 779 11.77 2.69 50.64
CA LYS A 779 10.62 2.30 49.80
C LYS A 779 10.97 2.29 48.31
N ILE A 780 11.81 3.21 47.84
CA ILE A 780 12.26 3.22 46.43
C ILE A 780 13.16 2.01 46.17
N ILE A 781 14.15 1.77 47.03
CA ILE A 781 15.12 0.68 46.85
C ILE A 781 14.49 -0.70 46.98
N SER A 782 13.43 -0.85 47.80
CA SER A 782 12.71 -2.13 47.90
C SER A 782 12.02 -2.51 46.59
N LYS A 783 11.58 -1.53 45.80
CA LYS A 783 11.00 -1.71 44.46
C LYS A 783 12.06 -1.74 43.36
N ASN A 784 12.99 -0.79 43.36
CA ASN A 784 14.07 -0.67 42.40
C ASN A 784 15.43 -0.70 43.10
N LYS A 785 16.03 -1.89 43.13
CA LYS A 785 17.31 -2.15 43.79
C LYS A 785 18.50 -1.45 43.14
N HIS A 786 18.35 -0.82 41.97
CA HIS A 786 19.42 -0.20 41.19
C HIS A 786 19.34 1.34 41.10
N ASP A 787 18.41 1.98 41.83
CA ASP A 787 18.32 3.44 41.80
C ASP A 787 19.51 4.13 42.48
N ALA A 788 20.45 4.60 41.67
CA ALA A 788 21.68 5.24 42.13
C ALA A 788 21.42 6.52 42.94
N ARG A 789 20.32 7.24 42.69
CA ARG A 789 19.99 8.47 43.43
C ARG A 789 19.59 8.15 44.87
N SER A 790 18.67 7.22 45.08
CA SER A 790 18.26 6.77 46.42
C SER A 790 19.42 6.13 47.18
N MET A 791 20.30 5.37 46.50
CA MET A 791 21.52 4.83 47.13
C MET A 791 22.44 5.93 47.64
N VAL A 792 22.71 6.97 46.85
CA VAL A 792 23.50 8.13 47.30
C VAL A 792 22.84 8.81 48.50
N SER A 793 21.53 9.03 48.46
CA SER A 793 20.80 9.67 49.56
C SER A 793 20.81 8.85 50.86
N LEU A 794 20.69 7.51 50.78
CA LEU A 794 20.89 6.65 51.95
C LEU A 794 22.34 6.64 52.43
N GLY A 795 23.31 6.66 51.51
CA GLY A 795 24.73 6.83 51.83
C GLY A 795 24.99 8.09 52.65
N ASN A 796 24.37 9.21 52.26
CA ASN A 796 24.41 10.50 52.97
C ASN A 796 23.77 10.40 54.36
N PHE A 797 22.64 9.70 54.49
CA PHE A 797 21.98 9.49 55.78
C PHE A 797 22.89 8.73 56.77
N TYR A 798 23.48 7.61 56.36
CA TYR A 798 24.39 6.85 57.21
C TYR A 798 25.67 7.61 57.52
N LEU A 799 26.20 8.38 56.56
CA LEU A 799 27.35 9.26 56.81
C LEU A 799 27.03 10.28 57.90
N LYS A 800 25.86 10.93 57.82
CA LYS A 800 25.44 11.92 58.80
C LYS A 800 25.26 11.32 60.20
N ASN A 801 24.61 10.16 60.30
CA ASN A 801 24.44 9.48 61.59
C ASN A 801 25.76 9.02 62.21
N SER A 802 26.83 8.89 61.44
CA SER A 802 28.14 8.59 62.01
C SER A 802 28.69 9.70 62.92
N TYR A 803 28.21 10.94 62.78
CA TYR A 803 28.59 12.07 63.64
C TYR A 803 27.71 12.22 64.89
N ILE A 804 26.59 11.47 64.98
CA ILE A 804 25.55 11.67 66.00
C ILE A 804 25.39 10.42 66.90
N ASP A 805 25.53 9.22 66.32
CA ASP A 805 25.32 7.94 66.99
C ASP A 805 26.66 7.35 67.48
N ASP A 806 26.66 6.72 68.66
CA ASP A 806 27.82 6.02 69.25
C ASP A 806 28.35 4.89 68.34
N LYS A 807 27.59 4.48 67.33
CA LYS A 807 27.93 3.44 66.33
C LYS A 807 28.61 3.99 65.07
N GLN A 808 29.57 4.91 65.23
CA GLN A 808 30.28 5.58 64.14
C GLN A 808 30.84 4.61 63.09
N ASP A 809 31.55 3.55 63.50
CA ASP A 809 32.19 2.61 62.56
C ASP A 809 31.19 1.82 61.71
N LYS A 810 30.04 1.45 62.29
CA LYS A 810 28.98 0.74 61.56
C LYS A 810 28.35 1.66 60.51
N ASN A 811 28.03 2.89 60.92
CA ASN A 811 27.42 3.89 60.04
C ASN A 811 28.35 4.28 58.87
N LEU A 812 29.65 4.45 59.11
CA LEU A 812 30.64 4.67 58.05
C LEU A 812 30.83 3.45 57.13
N LYS A 813 30.65 2.23 57.64
CA LYS A 813 30.69 1.00 56.82
C LYS A 813 29.46 0.88 55.92
N ASP A 814 28.27 1.17 56.43
CA ASP A 814 27.04 1.09 55.64
C ASP A 814 26.96 2.24 54.62
N SER A 815 27.39 3.46 54.99
CA SER A 815 27.55 4.57 54.04
C SER A 815 28.46 4.23 52.86
N TYR A 816 29.64 3.63 53.13
CA TYR A 816 30.56 3.16 52.08
C TYR A 816 29.88 2.19 51.10
N LYS A 817 29.12 1.21 51.61
CA LYS A 817 28.44 0.22 50.77
C LYS A 817 27.47 0.91 49.80
N PHE A 818 26.64 1.81 50.29
CA PHE A 818 25.62 2.47 49.45
C PHE A 818 26.24 3.33 48.35
N TYR A 819 27.29 4.12 48.65
CA TYR A 819 27.98 4.87 47.59
C TYR A 819 28.72 3.96 46.61
N TYR A 820 29.32 2.86 47.08
CA TYR A 820 29.99 1.90 46.21
C TYR A 820 29.00 1.22 45.25
N HIS A 821 27.82 0.84 45.74
CA HIS A 821 26.74 0.32 44.90
C HIS A 821 26.25 1.36 43.88
N ALA A 822 26.02 2.61 44.30
CA ALA A 822 25.62 3.68 43.39
C ALA A 822 26.63 3.91 42.25
N LEU A 823 27.93 3.72 42.53
CA LEU A 823 29.00 3.84 41.54
C LEU A 823 29.09 2.64 40.61
N ASN A 824 28.77 1.43 41.08
CA ASN A 824 28.68 0.25 40.22
C ASN A 824 27.54 0.39 39.20
N GLU A 825 26.40 0.95 39.62
CA GLU A 825 25.27 1.23 38.73
C GLU A 825 25.58 2.37 37.75
N ASN A 826 26.11 3.49 38.26
CA ASN A 826 26.53 4.62 37.44
C ASN A 826 27.97 5.01 37.73
N LYS A 827 28.89 4.51 36.90
CA LYS A 827 30.34 4.75 37.00
C LYS A 827 30.74 6.22 36.94
N ARG A 828 29.85 7.12 36.49
CA ARG A 828 30.08 8.57 36.39
C ARG A 828 29.33 9.37 37.46
N ASN A 829 28.75 8.73 38.48
CA ASN A 829 28.02 9.43 39.52
C ASN A 829 28.97 10.18 40.47
N ILE A 830 29.09 11.50 40.28
CA ILE A 830 30.00 12.38 41.03
C ILE A 830 29.66 12.39 42.52
N PHE A 831 28.38 12.40 42.89
CA PHE A 831 27.95 12.46 44.28
C PHE A 831 28.34 11.20 45.05
N ALA A 832 28.27 10.03 44.43
CA ALA A 832 28.75 8.77 45.02
C ALA A 832 30.27 8.80 45.24
N VAL A 833 31.03 9.31 44.27
CA VAL A 833 32.50 9.42 44.39
C VAL A 833 32.90 10.40 45.50
N VAL A 834 32.22 11.55 45.59
CA VAL A 834 32.41 12.52 46.68
C VAL A 834 32.11 11.88 48.03
N GLY A 835 30.97 11.18 48.14
CA GLY A 835 30.60 10.46 49.36
C GLY A 835 31.65 9.44 49.80
N LEU A 836 32.20 8.64 48.87
CA LEU A 836 33.30 7.71 49.16
C LEU A 836 34.57 8.42 49.63
N GLY A 837 34.93 9.55 49.03
CA GLY A 837 36.07 10.36 49.44
C GLY A 837 35.93 10.87 50.87
N ILE A 838 34.74 11.34 51.26
CA ILE A 838 34.44 11.80 52.62
C ILE A 838 34.52 10.62 53.60
N VAL A 839 33.91 9.47 53.28
CA VAL A 839 33.98 8.27 54.15
C VAL A 839 35.43 7.81 54.35
N CYS A 840 36.28 7.85 53.32
CA CYS A 840 37.71 7.55 53.44
C CYS A 840 38.43 8.55 54.35
N SER A 841 38.11 9.84 54.24
CA SER A 841 38.63 10.90 55.13
C SER A 841 38.25 10.67 56.59
N GLU A 842 36.97 10.37 56.87
CA GLU A 842 36.50 10.11 58.24
C GLU A 842 37.11 8.85 58.87
N LYS A 843 37.46 7.84 58.05
CA LYS A 843 38.18 6.64 58.51
C LYS A 843 39.69 6.85 58.70
N GLY A 844 40.20 8.08 58.53
CA GLY A 844 41.63 8.39 58.61
C GLY A 844 42.46 7.91 57.41
N LYS A 845 41.83 7.40 56.35
CA LYS A 845 42.50 6.96 55.11
C LYS A 845 42.70 8.14 54.15
N TYR A 846 43.50 9.09 54.59
CA TYR A 846 43.63 10.37 53.91
C TYR A 846 44.25 10.29 52.51
N ASP A 847 45.21 9.38 52.28
CA ASP A 847 45.86 9.24 50.96
C ASP A 847 44.88 8.74 49.90
N SER A 848 44.03 7.75 50.25
CA SER A 848 42.96 7.28 49.38
C SER A 848 41.90 8.37 49.11
N ALA A 849 41.54 9.16 50.13
CA ALA A 849 40.60 10.27 49.95
C ALA A 849 41.16 11.34 48.98
N LYS A 850 42.45 11.66 49.09
CA LYS A 850 43.11 12.60 48.18
C LYS A 850 43.13 12.10 46.74
N GLU A 851 43.46 10.83 46.51
CA GLU A 851 43.47 10.25 45.18
C GLU A 851 42.08 10.34 44.52
N ILE A 852 41.03 9.97 45.28
CA ILE A 852 39.64 10.05 44.83
C ILE A 852 39.27 11.48 44.42
N PHE A 853 39.51 12.48 45.29
CA PHE A 853 39.13 13.87 44.99
C PHE A 853 39.98 14.49 43.87
N THR A 854 41.27 14.16 43.78
CA THR A 854 42.16 14.69 42.73
C THR A 854 41.76 14.16 41.36
N ARG A 855 41.52 12.85 41.25
CA ARG A 855 41.08 12.22 40.00
C ARG A 855 39.68 12.67 39.59
N SER A 856 38.78 12.87 40.55
CA SER A 856 37.44 13.40 40.28
C SER A 856 37.50 14.83 39.74
N ARG A 857 38.41 15.66 40.28
CA ARG A 857 38.62 17.03 39.83
C ARG A 857 39.11 17.09 38.38
N GLU A 858 40.07 16.24 37.99
CA GLU A 858 40.62 16.18 36.63
C GLU A 858 39.58 15.78 35.57
N LEU A 859 38.67 14.86 35.92
CA LEU A 859 37.60 14.40 35.03
C LEU A 859 36.49 15.46 34.81
N LEU A 860 36.37 16.45 35.69
CA LEU A 860 35.27 17.42 35.70
C LEU A 860 35.63 18.80 35.16
N THR A 861 36.90 19.02 34.79
CA THR A 861 37.46 20.31 34.36
C THR A 861 36.82 20.91 33.10
N SER A 862 35.92 20.20 32.41
CA SER A 862 35.37 20.64 31.12
C SER A 862 33.90 21.08 31.10
N ASN A 863 33.05 20.91 32.15
CA ASN A 863 31.64 21.31 31.98
C ASN A 863 30.66 21.47 33.20
N TYR A 864 31.02 21.42 34.50
CA TYR A 864 29.96 21.45 35.55
C TYR A 864 30.23 22.17 36.90
N THR A 865 29.11 22.53 37.52
CA THR A 865 28.82 23.38 38.70
C THR A 865 29.29 22.89 40.08
N ASN A 866 29.87 21.70 40.20
CA ASN A 866 30.20 21.09 41.51
C ASN A 866 31.70 20.83 41.72
N THR A 867 32.56 21.44 40.89
CA THR A 867 34.02 21.39 41.06
C THR A 867 34.46 22.00 42.40
N GLU A 868 33.71 22.99 42.90
CA GLU A 868 33.91 23.64 44.20
C GLU A 868 33.76 22.68 45.38
N ASP A 869 32.73 21.82 45.39
CA ASP A 869 32.51 20.87 46.49
C ASP A 869 33.67 19.87 46.63
N ILE A 870 34.21 19.42 45.50
CA ILE A 870 35.34 18.48 45.44
C ILE A 870 36.62 19.16 45.92
N THR A 871 36.90 20.39 45.49
CA THR A 871 38.07 21.15 45.93
C THR A 871 37.99 21.51 47.40
N THR A 872 36.81 21.86 47.90
CA THR A 872 36.58 22.14 49.33
C THR A 872 36.84 20.89 50.17
N ASN A 873 36.28 19.74 49.77
CA ASN A 873 36.52 18.48 50.47
C ASN A 873 38.00 18.05 50.44
N LEU A 874 38.71 18.30 49.34
CA LEU A 874 40.17 18.08 49.29
C LEU A 874 40.91 18.96 50.31
N GLY A 875 40.53 20.23 50.43
CA GLY A 875 41.07 21.16 51.44
C GLY A 875 40.84 20.65 52.87
N ILE A 876 39.64 20.12 53.16
CA ILE A 876 39.31 19.49 54.45
C ILE A 876 40.23 18.30 54.75
N VAL A 877 40.58 17.47 53.74
CA VAL A 877 41.52 16.36 53.93
C VAL A 877 42.92 16.85 54.30
N TYR A 878 43.43 17.89 53.64
CA TYR A 878 44.73 18.49 54.00
C TYR A 878 44.71 19.11 55.41
N PHE A 879 43.59 19.74 55.79
CA PHE A 879 43.40 20.29 57.13
C PHE A 879 43.40 19.20 58.21
N LYS A 880 42.68 18.09 58.00
CA LYS A 880 42.68 16.93 58.93
C LYS A 880 44.05 16.26 59.06
N GLN A 881 44.90 16.35 58.03
CA GLN A 881 46.30 15.92 58.07
C GLN A 881 47.26 16.92 58.74
N GLN A 882 46.76 18.05 59.28
CA GLN A 882 47.55 19.15 59.84
C GLN A 882 48.49 19.85 58.83
N LYS A 883 48.23 19.70 57.53
CA LYS A 883 48.96 20.39 56.45
C LYS A 883 48.28 21.72 56.13
N TYR A 884 48.36 22.67 57.06
CA TYR A 884 47.57 23.90 57.00
C TYR A 884 47.88 24.79 55.78
N PHE A 885 49.14 24.87 55.36
CA PHE A 885 49.53 25.66 54.18
C PHE A 885 48.95 25.11 52.88
N ASP A 886 48.96 23.79 52.70
CA ASP A 886 48.35 23.14 51.54
C ASP A 886 46.82 23.29 51.55
N ALA A 887 46.21 23.18 52.74
CA ALA A 887 44.77 23.34 52.91
C ALA A 887 44.31 24.76 52.54
N GLU A 888 45.03 25.79 53.01
CA GLU A 888 44.77 27.19 52.68
C GLU A 888 44.81 27.44 51.18
N ASN A 889 45.86 26.95 50.50
CA ASN A 889 45.98 27.08 49.04
C ASN A 889 44.81 26.42 48.29
N ILE A 890 44.38 25.24 48.74
CA ILE A 890 43.25 24.53 48.13
C ILE A 890 41.91 25.23 48.42
N PHE A 891 41.68 25.74 49.63
CA PHE A 891 40.48 26.52 49.94
C PHE A 891 40.41 27.81 49.13
N LEU A 892 41.52 28.54 48.99
CA LEU A 892 41.60 29.72 48.12
C LEU A 892 41.32 29.37 46.65
N SER A 893 41.77 28.19 46.19
CA SER A 893 41.45 27.71 44.84
C SER A 893 39.95 27.41 44.67
N SER A 894 39.32 26.86 45.71
CA SER A 894 37.87 26.56 45.73
C SER A 894 37.05 27.85 45.64
N ILE A 895 37.39 28.86 46.45
CA ILE A 895 36.74 30.17 46.44
C ILE A 895 36.88 30.86 45.08
N LYS A 896 38.06 30.77 44.44
CA LYS A 896 38.25 31.32 43.08
C LYS A 896 37.34 30.64 42.05
N ILE A 897 37.10 29.34 42.17
CA ILE A 897 36.18 28.59 41.30
C ILE A 897 34.73 29.03 41.58
N ALA A 898 34.35 29.15 42.85
CA ALA A 898 33.04 29.62 43.30
C ALA A 898 32.68 30.99 42.72
N VAL A 899 33.56 31.98 42.90
CA VAL A 899 33.36 33.37 42.44
C VAL A 899 33.28 33.44 40.92
N LYS A 900 34.07 32.62 40.20
CA LYS A 900 34.00 32.53 38.74
C LYS A 900 32.68 31.94 38.25
N ASN A 901 32.10 30.99 38.99
CA ASN A 901 30.79 30.43 38.68
C ASN A 901 29.65 31.43 38.97
N VAL A 902 29.71 32.18 40.07
CA VAL A 902 28.72 33.23 40.40
C VAL A 902 28.68 34.34 39.35
N HIS A 903 29.85 34.84 38.91
CA HIS A 903 29.91 35.86 37.85
C HIS A 903 29.48 35.36 36.46
N HIS A 904 29.37 34.04 36.26
CA HIS A 904 28.81 33.47 35.05
C HIS A 904 27.27 33.51 35.05
N TYR A 905 26.65 33.52 36.24
CA TYR A 905 25.20 33.70 36.43
C TYR A 905 24.78 35.17 36.28
N ASP A 906 25.57 36.13 36.76
CA ASP A 906 25.25 37.57 36.64
C ASP A 906 25.43 38.14 35.22
N LYS A 907 25.97 37.37 34.27
CA LYS A 907 26.11 37.77 32.85
C LYS A 907 24.98 37.27 31.95
N LEU A 908 23.89 36.77 32.54
CA LEU A 908 22.67 36.33 31.87
C LEU A 908 21.44 37.19 32.20
N GLU A 909 21.62 38.43 32.69
CA GLU A 909 20.57 39.46 32.75
C GLU A 909 20.65 40.44 31.57
#